data_AF-A0A5C6BLT2-F1
#
_entry.id   AF-A0A5C6BLT2-F1
#
_cell.length_a   1.000
_cell.length_b   1.000
_cell.length_c   1.000
_cell.angle_alpha   90.00
_cell.angle_beta   90.00
_cell.angle_gamma   90.00
#
_symmetry.space_group_name_H-M   'P 1'
#
loop_
_entity.id
_entity.type
_entity.pdbx_description
1 polymer ?
#
loop_
_entity_poly.entity_id
_entity_poly.type
_entity_poly.pdbx_seq_one_letter_code
_entity_poly.pdbx_strand_id
1 'polypeptide(L)'
;MTSNRSQSDDGALVAKRPRLTVLWCAVAVVVAALGIYLAGVAAMSAITGITTDNFFWLWTFLAHILVGAVFTAGLLVIAARRCLRGYRERNWRMQSVWAVVGVLILVVFVSGAALFRDGRELQITKSVWRPILYGAHVVVPVLLLGLVLGFHRSIFGQRRWGVIPFVGATTLGVVGLAFLHGQAPTMEVSVSPESDKLPYYPALARTASGDPIPAPALMRDAECKACHADVHADWQQSAHRFSSFNNPVYLASARETRADAIKKHGNDQAFKFCAGCHDPVPMFSNSLDAAFDDPQSTVAQAGLTCTACHAITEVAHGATTTTRGNADYTIAQPRQYPLAGSDNGVLSWLHRQLLLTKPAMHKQTFLKPVHKTPEFCGTCHKVHLPEQLNDYKFVRGQNHYDSFVQSGVSGYGARSFYYPPHAAENCATCHMPPRESHDLGATDSRIRNHLFPAANTGLPALRGAEDVVELHRNVLEGALRVDLFGIREAGRIDGPLHAPLRPELPELKPGATYLLEAVIRNLLVGHHFTQGTADSNQIWLDIRVTDGAGNVIGRSGALDNDRRVDPWAHFINAFVVDRQGNRISRRNAQDIFVPLYNHEIPPGAAQTVHYSFMLPEDVTGPVTVDVRLRYRKFDRELLEFVSHDLQRPELAQIELPIVDIAEDRVGFAVENSTATNHNEDVNIPVWQRWNDFGIGLLLNGQAELRQAESAFRAVQPLDFGQGSVNLVRVLLKEGRLAEAAELLAGLDSRDDAPVNWWTLAWLNGVLQHRLGNLVAAETHLRRILETKDPELAERGFDFSRDYVVLNQLGEVLFDRARLCRAPSETKERERLLRAAADMFQHTLHLDSENVVAHHNLSQLHKELGDDESALAYWHNHLRYKPDDSARGEAIRAAREKYPAANHAAGDVVIYDLQRPGGPGRDTE
;
A
#
# COMPACT_ATOMS: atom_id res chain seq x y z
N MET A 1 30.45 -105.59 28.32
CA MET A 1 29.59 -104.65 29.07
C MET A 1 30.17 -103.25 28.94
N THR A 2 29.30 -102.27 28.64
CA THR A 2 29.44 -100.79 28.78
C THR A 2 30.56 -100.09 27.96
N SER A 3 30.23 -99.37 26.87
CA SER A 3 29.81 -97.94 26.80
C SER A 3 30.97 -96.98 27.16
N ASN A 4 31.40 -95.95 26.41
CA ASN A 4 30.73 -95.11 25.42
C ASN A 4 31.74 -94.28 24.59
N ARG A 5 31.37 -94.04 23.33
CA ARG A 5 31.62 -92.89 22.42
C ARG A 5 32.91 -92.04 22.47
N SER A 6 33.58 -92.07 21.32
CA SER A 6 34.54 -91.11 20.78
C SER A 6 33.88 -89.87 20.14
N GLN A 7 34.56 -88.73 20.31
CA GLN A 7 34.74 -87.58 19.40
C GLN A 7 33.55 -86.99 18.61
N SER A 8 33.32 -85.68 18.83
CA SER A 8 33.31 -84.71 17.73
C SER A 8 33.62 -83.31 18.28
N ASP A 9 34.82 -82.83 17.99
CA ASP A 9 35.16 -81.40 17.94
C ASP A 9 34.38 -80.79 16.77
N ASP A 10 33.49 -79.84 17.06
CA ASP A 10 33.03 -78.83 16.10
C ASP A 10 32.44 -77.63 16.87
N GLY A 11 33.32 -76.96 17.63
CA GLY A 11 33.05 -75.71 18.33
C GLY A 11 33.39 -74.48 17.47
N ALA A 12 32.91 -74.42 16.23
CA ALA A 12 33.17 -73.30 15.34
C ALA A 12 32.16 -72.14 15.55
N LEU A 13 32.67 -71.01 16.05
CA LEU A 13 32.28 -69.63 15.69
C LEU A 13 30.80 -69.22 15.88
N VAL A 14 30.32 -69.13 17.12
CA VAL A 14 29.18 -68.24 17.45
C VAL A 14 29.68 -66.80 17.56
N ALA A 15 29.64 -66.09 16.44
CA ALA A 15 30.03 -64.70 16.34
C ALA A 15 29.24 -63.79 17.31
N LYS A 16 29.97 -63.09 18.18
CA LYS A 16 29.53 -61.89 18.92
C LYS A 16 28.88 -60.88 17.96
N ARG A 17 27.54 -60.79 17.93
CA ARG A 17 26.81 -59.60 17.43
C ARG A 17 25.73 -59.05 18.39
N PRO A 18 25.91 -58.99 19.73
CA PRO A 18 24.95 -58.31 20.61
C PRO A 18 24.91 -56.79 20.42
N ARG A 19 25.99 -56.17 19.93
CA ARG A 19 26.11 -54.70 19.77
C ARG A 19 25.17 -54.10 18.72
N LEU A 20 24.96 -54.79 17.60
CA LEU A 20 24.16 -54.25 16.49
C LEU A 20 22.66 -54.27 16.82
N THR A 21 22.14 -55.33 17.45
CA THR A 21 20.72 -55.40 17.83
C THR A 21 20.37 -54.33 18.85
N VAL A 22 21.22 -54.13 19.87
CA VAL A 22 21.02 -53.07 20.88
C VAL A 22 21.00 -51.68 20.24
N LEU A 23 21.88 -51.43 19.27
CA LEU A 23 21.89 -50.18 18.50
C LEU A 23 20.58 -49.95 17.74
N TRP A 24 20.07 -50.96 17.02
CA TRP A 24 18.78 -50.85 16.32
C TRP A 24 17.60 -50.63 17.28
N CYS A 25 17.61 -51.25 18.47
CA CYS A 25 16.62 -50.97 19.51
C CYS A 25 16.68 -49.51 19.98
N ALA A 26 17.88 -48.99 20.23
CA ALA A 26 18.06 -47.62 20.68
C ALA A 26 17.59 -46.62 19.61
N VAL A 27 17.92 -46.84 18.34
CA VAL A 27 17.42 -46.01 17.23
C VAL A 27 15.89 -46.12 17.09
N ALA A 28 15.30 -47.30 17.29
CA ALA A 28 13.86 -47.46 17.28
C ALA A 28 13.17 -46.64 18.39
N VAL A 29 13.74 -46.61 19.60
CA VAL A 29 13.26 -45.76 20.71
C VAL A 29 13.34 -44.29 20.32
N VAL A 30 14.44 -43.84 19.71
CA VAL A 30 14.59 -42.44 19.28
C VAL A 30 13.57 -42.07 18.20
N VAL A 31 13.41 -42.89 17.15
CA VAL A 31 12.44 -42.62 16.08
C VAL A 31 11.01 -42.60 16.61
N ALA A 32 10.66 -43.53 17.52
CA ALA A 32 9.35 -43.58 18.16
C ALA A 32 9.12 -42.35 19.06
N ALA A 33 10.10 -41.96 19.87
CA ALA A 33 10.01 -40.79 20.74
C ALA A 33 9.82 -39.50 19.92
N LEU A 34 10.62 -39.31 18.86
CA LEU A 34 10.47 -38.19 17.94
C LEU A 34 9.09 -38.19 17.28
N GLY A 35 8.62 -39.33 16.76
CA GLY A 35 7.32 -39.43 16.09
C GLY A 35 6.14 -39.13 17.01
N ILE A 36 6.13 -39.68 18.23
CA ILE A 36 5.08 -39.44 19.23
C ILE A 36 5.09 -37.98 19.67
N TYR A 37 6.26 -37.41 19.92
CA TYR A 37 6.39 -36.00 20.26
C TYR A 37 5.84 -35.08 19.14
N LEU A 38 6.26 -35.29 17.89
CA LEU A 38 5.82 -34.51 16.74
C LEU A 38 4.30 -34.60 16.55
N ALA A 39 3.74 -35.81 16.64
CA ALA A 39 2.30 -36.04 16.56
C ALA A 39 1.56 -35.38 17.72
N GLY A 40 2.11 -35.40 18.93
CA GLY A 40 1.56 -34.75 20.11
C GLY A 40 1.48 -33.23 19.97
N VAL A 41 2.56 -32.58 19.51
CA VAL A 41 2.58 -31.13 19.26
C VAL A 41 1.61 -30.76 18.13
N ALA A 42 1.58 -31.54 17.04
CA ALA A 42 0.64 -31.32 15.94
C ALA A 42 -0.82 -31.48 16.36
N ALA A 43 -1.13 -32.49 17.18
CA ALA A 43 -2.47 -32.70 17.75
C ALA A 43 -2.86 -31.54 18.67
N MET A 44 -1.93 -31.07 19.51
CA MET A 44 -2.15 -29.90 20.37
C MET A 44 -2.46 -28.66 19.53
N SER A 45 -1.67 -28.40 18.49
CA SER A 45 -1.94 -27.29 17.55
C SER A 45 -3.32 -27.38 16.89
N ALA A 46 -3.74 -28.59 16.50
CA ALA A 46 -5.04 -28.81 15.88
C ALA A 46 -6.21 -28.63 16.86
N ILE A 47 -6.02 -29.02 18.13
CA ILE A 47 -7.03 -28.90 19.19
C ILE A 47 -7.18 -27.45 19.65
N THR A 48 -6.08 -26.74 19.85
CA THR A 48 -6.10 -25.36 20.36
C THR A 48 -6.33 -24.32 19.27
N GLY A 49 -6.09 -24.67 18.00
CA GLY A 49 -6.08 -23.72 16.88
C GLY A 49 -4.85 -22.80 16.87
N ILE A 50 -3.92 -22.96 17.82
CA ILE A 50 -2.71 -22.16 17.96
C ILE A 50 -1.52 -23.00 17.48
N THR A 51 -0.70 -22.47 16.57
CA THR A 51 0.51 -23.18 16.13
C THR A 51 1.53 -23.25 17.26
N THR A 52 1.73 -24.45 17.80
CA THR A 52 2.71 -24.73 18.84
C THR A 52 4.07 -25.18 18.29
N ASP A 53 4.19 -25.37 16.97
CA ASP A 53 5.40 -25.86 16.29
C ASP A 53 6.59 -24.87 16.33
N ASN A 54 7.41 -24.85 17.37
CA ASN A 54 8.54 -23.91 17.50
C ASN A 54 9.84 -24.34 16.74
N PHE A 55 10.92 -23.55 16.89
CA PHE A 55 12.21 -23.84 16.24
C PHE A 55 12.78 -25.21 16.61
N PHE A 56 12.61 -25.65 17.86
CA PHE A 56 13.01 -26.97 18.31
C PHE A 56 12.21 -28.08 17.61
N TRP A 57 10.90 -27.86 17.42
CA TRP A 57 10.05 -28.77 16.64
C TRP A 57 10.62 -29.00 15.24
N LEU A 58 11.08 -27.96 14.53
CA LEU A 58 11.66 -28.11 13.18
C LEU A 58 12.94 -28.95 13.16
N TRP A 59 13.82 -28.80 14.15
CA TRP A 59 15.01 -29.65 14.28
C TRP A 59 14.66 -31.10 14.59
N THR A 60 13.70 -31.34 15.49
CA THR A 60 13.23 -32.70 15.79
C THR A 60 12.52 -33.34 14.58
N PHE A 61 11.81 -32.54 13.78
CA PHE A 61 11.19 -32.98 12.54
C PHE A 61 12.25 -33.38 11.51
N LEU A 62 13.28 -32.55 11.31
CA LEU A 62 14.42 -32.90 10.46
C LEU A 62 15.11 -34.18 10.95
N ALA A 63 15.35 -34.30 12.26
CA ALA A 63 15.96 -35.49 12.86
C ALA A 63 15.08 -36.74 12.63
N HIS A 64 13.76 -36.62 12.76
CA HIS A 64 12.83 -37.71 12.50
C HIS A 64 12.90 -38.20 11.06
N ILE A 65 12.97 -37.27 10.10
CA ILE A 65 13.10 -37.62 8.67
C ILE A 65 14.44 -38.33 8.41
N LEU A 66 15.56 -37.73 8.83
CA LEU A 66 16.89 -38.26 8.55
C LEU A 66 17.13 -39.61 9.24
N VAL A 67 16.86 -39.70 10.54
CA VAL A 67 17.05 -40.92 11.33
C VAL A 67 16.03 -41.98 10.91
N GLY A 68 14.77 -41.58 10.67
CA GLY A 68 13.70 -42.46 10.22
C GLY A 68 13.98 -43.09 8.85
N ALA A 69 14.47 -42.32 7.88
CA ALA A 69 14.82 -42.81 6.55
C ALA A 69 15.98 -43.82 6.60
N VAL A 70 17.06 -43.51 7.33
CA VAL A 70 18.19 -44.43 7.52
C VAL A 70 17.74 -45.69 8.26
N PHE A 71 16.89 -45.54 9.28
CA PHE A 71 16.39 -46.63 10.09
C PHE A 71 15.52 -47.60 9.26
N THR A 72 14.51 -47.07 8.57
CA THR A 72 13.60 -47.88 7.75
C THR A 72 14.31 -48.52 6.56
N ALA A 73 15.24 -47.82 5.89
CA ALA A 73 16.07 -48.41 4.83
C ALA A 73 16.92 -49.58 5.34
N GLY A 74 17.57 -49.43 6.51
CA GLY A 74 18.33 -50.53 7.09
C GLY A 74 17.45 -51.71 7.53
N LEU A 75 16.25 -51.45 8.05
CA LEU A 75 15.28 -52.51 8.35
C LEU A 75 14.79 -53.24 7.09
N LEU A 76 14.60 -52.54 5.96
CA LEU A 76 14.27 -53.16 4.67
C LEU A 76 15.38 -54.13 4.23
N VAL A 77 16.65 -53.73 4.34
CA VAL A 77 17.79 -54.61 4.04
C VAL A 77 17.80 -55.84 4.94
N ILE A 78 17.49 -55.68 6.23
CA ILE A 78 17.40 -56.80 7.18
C ILE A 78 16.23 -57.72 6.81
N ALA A 79 15.04 -57.17 6.54
CA ALA A 79 13.86 -57.93 6.16
C ALA A 79 14.08 -58.71 4.86
N ALA A 80 14.67 -58.09 3.84
CA ALA A 80 15.01 -58.74 2.57
C ALA A 80 16.01 -59.90 2.77
N ARG A 81 17.08 -59.70 3.55
CA ARG A 81 18.05 -60.77 3.86
C ARG A 81 17.42 -61.93 4.63
N ARG A 82 16.52 -61.64 5.57
CA ARG A 82 15.82 -62.66 6.37
C ARG A 82 14.78 -63.42 5.54
N CYS A 83 14.05 -62.74 4.67
CA CYS A 83 13.13 -63.35 3.71
C CYS A 83 13.88 -64.29 2.75
N LEU A 84 14.99 -63.83 2.16
CA LEU A 84 15.84 -64.64 1.28
C LEU A 84 16.42 -65.88 1.98
N ARG A 85 16.81 -65.72 3.26
CA ARG A 85 17.28 -66.84 4.08
C ARG A 85 16.16 -67.85 4.35
N GLY A 86 14.95 -67.39 4.67
CA GLY A 86 13.79 -68.25 4.87
C GLY A 86 13.41 -69.05 3.62
N TYR A 87 13.53 -68.43 2.45
CA TYR A 87 13.39 -69.10 1.16
C TYR A 87 14.44 -70.20 0.97
N ARG A 88 15.72 -69.91 1.23
CA ARG A 88 16.83 -70.88 1.12
C ARG A 88 16.71 -72.05 2.11
N GLU A 89 16.22 -71.78 3.32
CA GLU A 89 16.05 -72.79 4.38
C GLU A 89 14.70 -73.53 4.30
N ARG A 90 13.88 -73.29 3.25
CA ARG A 90 12.51 -73.85 3.09
C ARG A 90 11.59 -73.63 4.29
N ASN A 91 11.82 -72.57 5.05
CA ASN A 91 10.99 -72.19 6.19
C ASN A 91 9.93 -71.18 5.76
N TRP A 92 8.81 -71.70 5.25
CA TRP A 92 7.71 -70.88 4.70
C TRP A 92 7.16 -69.89 5.73
N ARG A 93 7.09 -70.26 7.01
CA ARG A 93 6.60 -69.38 8.09
C ARG A 93 7.52 -68.18 8.27
N MET A 94 8.83 -68.40 8.29
CA MET A 94 9.82 -67.33 8.43
C MET A 94 9.83 -66.43 7.18
N GLN A 95 9.73 -67.00 5.99
CA GLN A 95 9.66 -66.23 4.74
C GLN A 95 8.42 -65.32 4.72
N SER A 96 7.22 -65.86 4.99
CA SER A 96 5.97 -65.08 4.95
C SER A 96 5.93 -63.95 5.99
N VAL A 97 6.39 -64.21 7.22
CA VAL A 97 6.44 -63.19 8.27
C VAL A 97 7.37 -62.03 7.88
N TRP A 98 8.58 -62.32 7.39
CA TRP A 98 9.52 -61.28 6.99
C TRP A 98 9.14 -60.59 5.67
N ALA A 99 8.39 -61.26 4.79
CA ALA A 99 7.81 -60.63 3.61
C ALA A 99 6.74 -59.58 4.00
N VAL A 100 5.81 -59.94 4.90
CA VAL A 100 4.79 -59.00 5.40
C VAL A 100 5.43 -57.84 6.16
N VAL A 101 6.38 -58.11 7.07
CA VAL A 101 7.14 -57.07 7.78
C VAL A 101 7.87 -56.16 6.79
N GLY A 102 8.51 -56.73 5.77
CA GLY A 102 9.18 -55.98 4.71
C GLY A 102 8.23 -55.05 3.94
N VAL A 103 7.04 -55.54 3.57
CA VAL A 103 6.01 -54.72 2.90
C VAL A 103 5.53 -53.59 3.80
N LEU A 104 5.25 -53.84 5.08
CA LEU A 104 4.81 -52.80 6.01
C LEU A 104 5.91 -51.75 6.23
N ILE A 105 7.18 -52.14 6.37
CA ILE A 105 8.30 -51.19 6.45
C ILE A 105 8.42 -50.39 5.15
N LEU A 106 8.22 -51.04 3.99
CA LEU A 106 8.22 -50.36 2.70
C LEU A 106 7.11 -49.33 2.62
N VAL A 107 5.90 -49.65 3.12
CA VAL A 107 4.79 -48.70 3.21
C VAL A 107 5.17 -47.51 4.09
N VAL A 108 5.82 -47.70 5.24
CA VAL A 108 6.30 -46.59 6.08
C VAL A 108 7.36 -45.75 5.37
N PHE A 109 8.32 -46.39 4.70
CA PHE A 109 9.36 -45.70 3.94
C PHE A 109 8.78 -44.89 2.77
N VAL A 110 7.91 -45.51 1.95
CA VAL A 110 7.28 -44.87 0.80
C VAL A 110 6.29 -43.80 1.23
N SER A 111 5.50 -44.02 2.28
CA SER A 111 4.61 -42.98 2.80
C SER A 111 5.39 -41.79 3.37
N GLY A 112 6.49 -42.04 4.08
CA GLY A 112 7.38 -40.98 4.57
C GLY A 112 8.03 -40.20 3.43
N ALA A 113 8.56 -40.91 2.42
CA ALA A 113 9.15 -40.31 1.22
C ALA A 113 8.12 -39.55 0.36
N ALA A 114 6.87 -40.02 0.28
CA ALA A 114 5.80 -39.34 -0.46
C ALA A 114 5.22 -38.13 0.28
N LEU A 115 5.29 -38.12 1.61
CA LEU A 115 4.97 -36.95 2.44
C LEU A 115 6.10 -35.92 2.45
N PHE A 116 7.34 -36.37 2.22
CA PHE A 116 8.51 -35.54 2.02
C PHE A 116 8.48 -34.98 0.59
N ARG A 117 8.30 -33.66 0.46
CA ARG A 117 8.12 -33.05 -0.86
C ARG A 117 9.39 -33.24 -1.69
N ASP A 118 9.25 -33.65 -2.94
CA ASP A 118 10.21 -33.32 -3.99
C ASP A 118 9.53 -32.29 -4.90
N GLY A 119 10.24 -31.25 -5.28
CA GLY A 119 9.70 -30.07 -5.96
C GLY A 119 9.21 -30.31 -7.40
N ARG A 120 8.86 -31.55 -7.77
CA ARG A 120 8.36 -31.94 -9.09
C ARG A 120 6.99 -32.62 -8.97
N GLU A 121 5.99 -31.95 -9.52
CA GLU A 121 4.70 -32.45 -10.06
C GLU A 121 3.70 -33.21 -9.17
N LEU A 122 4.07 -33.76 -8.02
CA LEU A 122 3.11 -34.40 -7.12
C LEU A 122 2.46 -33.36 -6.18
N GLN A 123 1.49 -32.60 -6.71
CA GLN A 123 0.58 -31.73 -5.93
C GLN A 123 -0.37 -32.57 -5.05
N ILE A 124 0.17 -33.39 -4.15
CA ILE A 124 -0.61 -34.18 -3.17
C ILE A 124 -1.29 -33.26 -2.14
N THR A 125 -0.95 -31.97 -2.11
CA THR A 125 -1.46 -30.96 -1.16
C THR A 125 -2.97 -30.73 -1.24
N LYS A 126 -3.58 -30.85 -2.43
CA LYS A 126 -5.03 -30.74 -2.66
C LYS A 126 -5.69 -32.10 -2.92
N SER A 127 -4.96 -33.20 -2.69
CA SER A 127 -5.38 -34.54 -3.05
C SER A 127 -5.87 -35.37 -1.87
N VAL A 128 -6.85 -36.23 -2.11
CA VAL A 128 -7.37 -37.25 -1.16
C VAL A 128 -6.24 -38.18 -0.66
N TRP A 129 -5.11 -38.27 -1.38
CA TRP A 129 -3.98 -39.12 -1.00
C TRP A 129 -3.20 -38.66 0.23
N ARG A 130 -3.16 -37.36 0.56
CA ARG A 130 -2.37 -36.87 1.70
C ARG A 130 -2.83 -37.45 3.05
N PRO A 131 -4.12 -37.38 3.43
CA PRO A 131 -4.57 -37.99 4.69
C PRO A 131 -4.38 -39.51 4.71
N ILE A 132 -4.48 -40.18 3.55
CA ILE A 132 -4.24 -41.62 3.43
C ILE A 132 -2.77 -41.94 3.70
N LEU A 133 -1.84 -41.23 3.08
CA LEU A 133 -0.40 -41.41 3.29
C LEU A 133 0.01 -41.09 4.72
N TYR A 134 -0.54 -40.02 5.31
CA TYR A 134 -0.32 -39.68 6.72
C TYR A 134 -0.86 -40.77 7.66
N GLY A 135 -2.08 -41.25 7.41
CA GLY A 135 -2.68 -42.36 8.15
C GLY A 135 -1.84 -43.63 8.05
N ALA A 136 -1.36 -43.98 6.86
CA ALA A 136 -0.47 -45.11 6.65
C ALA A 136 0.86 -44.94 7.43
N HIS A 137 1.46 -43.75 7.39
CA HIS A 137 2.72 -43.47 8.06
C HIS A 137 2.62 -43.55 9.59
N VAL A 138 1.45 -43.25 10.17
CA VAL A 138 1.20 -43.30 11.62
C VAL A 138 0.71 -44.67 12.10
N VAL A 139 -0.21 -45.30 11.36
CA VAL A 139 -0.88 -46.56 11.79
C VAL A 139 0.01 -47.78 11.52
N VAL A 140 0.74 -47.82 10.41
CA VAL A 140 1.55 -49.00 10.04
C VAL A 140 2.67 -49.29 11.03
N PRO A 141 3.39 -48.31 11.62
CA PRO A 141 4.34 -48.57 12.70
C PRO A 141 3.72 -49.24 13.94
N VAL A 142 2.47 -48.90 14.28
CA VAL A 142 1.73 -49.52 15.39
C VAL A 142 1.38 -50.97 15.06
N LEU A 143 0.94 -51.23 13.83
CA LEU A 143 0.69 -52.60 13.34
C LEU A 143 1.98 -53.43 13.30
N LEU A 144 3.09 -52.83 12.86
CA LEU A 144 4.41 -53.44 12.89
C LEU A 144 4.84 -53.80 14.30
N LEU A 145 4.63 -52.91 15.28
CA LEU A 145 4.91 -53.19 16.69
C LEU A 145 4.05 -54.36 17.18
N GLY A 146 2.74 -54.36 16.91
CA GLY A 146 1.84 -55.46 17.27
C GLY A 146 2.24 -56.80 16.66
N LEU A 147 2.64 -56.82 15.39
CA LEU A 147 3.09 -58.02 14.68
C LEU A 147 4.44 -58.53 15.23
N VAL A 148 5.37 -57.62 15.50
CA VAL A 148 6.66 -57.94 16.12
C VAL A 148 6.49 -58.53 17.52
N LEU A 149 5.51 -58.04 18.29
CA LEU A 149 5.15 -58.58 19.61
C LEU A 149 4.46 -59.95 19.50
N GLY A 150 3.49 -60.09 18.61
CA GLY A 150 2.74 -61.35 18.41
C GLY A 150 3.61 -62.49 17.87
N PHE A 151 4.60 -62.19 17.03
CA PHE A 151 5.54 -63.15 16.44
C PHE A 151 6.94 -63.08 17.05
N HIS A 152 7.08 -62.50 18.25
CA HIS A 152 8.36 -62.26 18.91
C HIS A 152 9.27 -63.51 18.98
N ARG A 153 8.70 -64.70 19.24
CA ARG A 153 9.46 -65.97 19.25
C ARG A 153 10.03 -66.34 17.88
N SER A 154 9.31 -66.07 16.80
CA SER A 154 9.72 -66.33 15.42
C SER A 154 10.70 -65.29 14.89
N ILE A 155 10.67 -64.06 15.42
CA ILE A 155 11.48 -62.92 14.97
C ILE A 155 12.80 -62.81 15.77
N PHE A 156 12.78 -63.02 17.09
CA PHE A 156 13.94 -62.81 17.98
C PHE A 156 14.42 -64.07 18.75
N GLY A 157 13.76 -65.22 18.61
CA GLY A 157 14.09 -66.44 19.35
C GLY A 157 13.74 -66.37 20.84
N GLN A 158 14.47 -67.07 21.71
CA GLN A 158 14.21 -67.09 23.17
C GLN A 158 14.67 -65.81 23.91
N ARG A 159 15.26 -64.82 23.23
CA ARG A 159 15.67 -63.57 23.88
C ARG A 159 14.45 -62.75 24.26
N ARG A 160 14.25 -62.50 25.55
CA ARG A 160 13.22 -61.59 26.06
C ARG A 160 13.55 -60.15 25.65
N TRP A 161 12.91 -59.61 24.62
CA TRP A 161 12.73 -58.16 24.55
C TRP A 161 11.76 -57.75 25.66
N GLY A 162 12.14 -56.77 26.46
CA GLY A 162 11.21 -56.15 27.39
C GLY A 162 10.43 -55.05 26.68
N VAL A 163 9.11 -55.23 26.52
CA VAL A 163 8.22 -54.15 26.09
C VAL A 163 8.26 -52.99 27.08
N ILE A 164 8.32 -53.33 28.38
CA ILE A 164 8.38 -52.37 29.49
C ILE A 164 9.58 -51.40 29.36
N PRO A 165 10.84 -51.84 29.20
CA PRO A 165 11.95 -50.90 29.01
C PRO A 165 11.89 -50.13 27.69
N PHE A 166 11.33 -50.68 26.60
CA PHE A 166 11.14 -49.92 25.35
C PHE A 166 10.12 -48.78 25.53
N VAL A 167 8.96 -49.09 26.10
CA VAL A 167 7.91 -48.10 26.39
C VAL A 167 8.44 -47.07 27.39
N GLY A 168 9.05 -47.51 28.50
CA GLY A 168 9.64 -46.61 29.50
C GLY A 168 10.70 -45.68 28.92
N ALA A 169 11.62 -46.18 28.10
CA ALA A 169 12.64 -45.35 27.45
C ALA A 169 12.04 -44.39 26.41
N THR A 170 11.03 -44.83 25.65
CA THR A 170 10.32 -43.97 24.67
C THR A 170 9.56 -42.87 25.39
N THR A 171 8.82 -43.19 26.45
CA THR A 171 8.10 -42.22 27.28
C THR A 171 9.05 -41.20 27.89
N LEU A 172 10.17 -41.65 28.47
CA LEU A 172 11.19 -40.74 29.01
C LEU A 172 11.74 -39.81 27.92
N GLY A 173 11.99 -40.34 26.72
CA GLY A 173 12.40 -39.55 25.55
C GLY A 173 11.37 -38.50 25.15
N VAL A 174 10.08 -38.86 25.07
CA VAL A 174 8.98 -37.92 24.77
C VAL A 174 8.88 -36.84 25.83
N VAL A 175 8.95 -37.19 27.12
CA VAL A 175 8.92 -36.21 28.22
C VAL A 175 10.11 -35.27 28.15
N GLY A 176 11.31 -35.78 27.86
CA GLY A 176 12.49 -34.94 27.65
C GLY A 176 12.35 -33.98 26.46
N LEU A 177 11.84 -34.46 25.33
CA LEU A 177 11.55 -33.62 24.15
C LEU A 177 10.48 -32.56 24.44
N ALA A 178 9.43 -32.91 25.18
CA ALA A 178 8.38 -31.98 25.60
C ALA A 178 8.92 -30.91 26.56
N PHE A 179 9.79 -31.30 27.49
CA PHE A 179 10.47 -30.36 28.38
C PHE A 179 11.34 -29.38 27.58
N LEU A 180 12.19 -29.89 26.67
CA LEU A 180 13.02 -29.05 25.80
C LEU A 180 12.20 -28.13 24.90
N HIS A 181 11.04 -28.60 24.41
CA HIS A 181 10.12 -27.77 23.64
C HIS A 181 9.56 -26.60 24.45
N GLY A 182 9.22 -26.82 25.72
CA GLY A 182 8.75 -25.75 26.61
C GLY A 182 9.84 -24.75 27.01
N GLN A 183 11.12 -25.15 26.94
CA GLN A 183 12.26 -24.26 27.15
C GLN A 183 12.72 -23.57 25.86
N ALA A 184 12.31 -24.07 24.70
CA ALA A 184 12.67 -23.47 23.43
C ALA A 184 11.96 -22.11 23.28
N PRO A 185 12.66 -21.09 22.74
CA PRO A 185 12.09 -19.76 22.58
C PRO A 185 10.77 -19.84 21.80
N THR A 186 9.77 -19.11 22.30
CA THR A 186 8.43 -19.10 21.71
C THR A 186 8.47 -18.48 20.32
N MET A 187 7.42 -18.78 19.55
CA MET A 187 7.25 -18.24 18.20
C MET A 187 6.72 -16.80 18.17
N GLU A 188 6.74 -16.04 19.26
CA GLU A 188 6.40 -14.62 19.23
C GLU A 188 7.67 -13.79 19.11
N VAL A 189 7.69 -12.84 18.16
CA VAL A 189 8.75 -11.84 18.10
C VAL A 189 8.39 -10.83 19.19
N SER A 190 9.00 -10.97 20.37
CA SER A 190 8.82 -9.98 21.43
C SER A 190 9.56 -8.71 21.04
N VAL A 191 8.82 -7.60 20.96
CA VAL A 191 9.41 -6.27 20.83
C VAL A 191 10.11 -5.92 22.15
N SER A 192 11.40 -5.58 22.10
CA SER A 192 12.18 -5.20 23.28
C SER A 192 11.60 -3.92 23.91
N PRO A 193 11.53 -3.79 25.25
CA PRO A 193 11.18 -2.54 25.91
C PRO A 193 12.13 -1.38 25.56
N GLU A 194 13.38 -1.67 25.15
CA GLU A 194 14.31 -0.65 24.66
C GLU A 194 13.96 -0.12 23.25
N SER A 195 12.98 -0.72 22.56
CA SER A 195 12.52 -0.30 21.23
C SER A 195 11.83 1.07 21.20
N ASP A 196 11.51 1.65 22.36
CA ASP A 196 11.02 3.03 22.43
C ASP A 196 12.08 4.05 22.00
N LYS A 197 13.38 3.69 22.01
CA LYS A 197 14.44 4.51 21.44
C LYS A 197 14.28 4.55 19.91
N LEU A 198 14.52 5.72 19.30
CA LEU A 198 14.54 5.93 17.85
C LEU A 198 15.99 6.01 17.33
N PRO A 199 16.74 4.88 17.23
CA PRO A 199 18.15 4.90 16.79
C PRO A 199 18.32 5.34 15.33
N TYR A 200 17.25 5.26 14.54
CA TYR A 200 17.21 5.66 13.14
C TYR A 200 16.60 7.06 12.92
N TYR A 201 16.33 7.82 13.98
CA TYR A 201 15.79 9.18 13.88
C TYR A 201 16.68 10.06 12.96
N PRO A 202 16.10 10.82 12.02
CA PRO A 202 14.69 11.20 11.88
C PRO A 202 13.69 10.20 11.25
N ALA A 203 14.13 9.04 10.76
CA ALA A 203 13.18 7.97 10.46
C ALA A 203 12.58 7.43 11.76
N LEU A 204 11.27 7.19 11.76
CA LEU A 204 10.57 6.66 12.92
C LEU A 204 10.66 5.13 13.02
N ALA A 205 11.51 4.50 12.20
CA ALA A 205 11.63 3.06 12.17
C ALA A 205 12.36 2.50 13.40
N ARG A 206 12.05 1.26 13.75
CA ARG A 206 12.63 0.52 14.88
C ARG A 206 12.96 -0.91 14.49
N THR A 207 13.96 -1.49 15.13
CA THR A 207 14.17 -2.95 15.11
C THR A 207 13.58 -3.58 16.36
N ALA A 208 12.93 -4.73 16.21
CA ALA A 208 12.28 -5.41 17.35
C ALA A 208 13.27 -5.76 18.49
N SER A 209 14.54 -6.03 18.16
CA SER A 209 15.60 -6.30 19.13
C SER A 209 16.28 -5.04 19.69
N GLY A 210 16.17 -3.89 19.01
CA GLY A 210 17.02 -2.72 19.25
C GLY A 210 18.38 -2.76 18.54
N ASP A 211 18.78 -3.94 18.05
CA ASP A 211 20.05 -4.15 17.35
C ASP A 211 19.91 -4.00 15.81
N PRO A 212 21.01 -3.72 15.08
CA PRO A 212 21.05 -3.81 13.62
C PRO A 212 20.69 -5.22 13.09
N ILE A 213 20.06 -5.26 11.92
CA ILE A 213 19.76 -6.50 11.18
C ILE A 213 20.83 -6.69 10.09
N PRO A 214 21.56 -7.82 10.05
CA PRO A 214 22.57 -8.06 9.02
C PRO A 214 22.03 -7.96 7.60
N ALA A 215 22.74 -7.28 6.69
CA ALA A 215 22.32 -7.11 5.30
C ALA A 215 21.97 -8.44 4.58
N PRO A 216 22.73 -9.55 4.74
CA PRO A 216 22.36 -10.83 4.14
C PRO A 216 20.99 -11.38 4.60
N ALA A 217 20.51 -11.00 5.78
CA ALA A 217 19.19 -11.40 6.25
C ALA A 217 18.06 -10.59 5.58
N LEU A 218 18.37 -9.41 5.06
CA LEU A 218 17.46 -8.50 4.35
C LEU A 218 17.64 -8.53 2.83
N MET A 219 18.54 -9.34 2.28
CA MET A 219 18.81 -9.44 0.83
C MET A 219 18.65 -10.88 0.33
N ARG A 220 17.48 -11.49 0.61
CA ARG A 220 17.21 -12.91 0.29
C ARG A 220 16.32 -13.10 -0.94
N ASP A 221 16.25 -12.11 -1.83
CA ASP A 221 15.34 -12.12 -2.98
C ASP A 221 15.56 -13.32 -3.92
N ALA A 222 16.82 -13.74 -4.10
CA ALA A 222 17.18 -14.92 -4.89
C ALA A 222 16.60 -16.22 -4.32
N GLU A 223 16.48 -16.32 -2.99
CA GLU A 223 15.84 -17.47 -2.35
C GLU A 223 14.32 -17.42 -2.48
N CYS A 224 13.73 -16.23 -2.38
CA CYS A 224 12.30 -16.03 -2.64
C CYS A 224 11.94 -16.47 -4.07
N LYS A 225 12.75 -16.08 -5.06
CA LYS A 225 12.59 -16.41 -6.49
C LYS A 225 12.48 -17.92 -6.76
N ALA A 226 13.11 -18.77 -5.95
CA ALA A 226 13.07 -20.23 -6.16
C ALA A 226 11.67 -20.85 -5.98
N CYS A 227 10.74 -20.14 -5.35
CA CYS A 227 9.34 -20.55 -5.15
C CYS A 227 8.32 -19.49 -5.59
N HIS A 228 8.76 -18.24 -5.74
CA HIS A 228 7.99 -17.06 -6.09
C HIS A 228 8.61 -16.37 -7.32
N ALA A 229 8.78 -17.13 -8.40
CA ALA A 229 9.48 -16.67 -9.59
C ALA A 229 8.71 -15.56 -10.28
N ASP A 230 7.39 -15.70 -10.34
CA ASP A 230 6.53 -14.71 -10.95
C ASP A 230 6.53 -13.44 -10.10
N VAL A 231 6.29 -13.50 -8.79
CA VAL A 231 6.32 -12.32 -7.90
C VAL A 231 7.65 -11.57 -8.03
N HIS A 232 8.76 -12.30 -8.03
CA HIS A 232 10.09 -11.71 -8.17
C HIS A 232 10.25 -11.01 -9.53
N ALA A 233 9.73 -11.58 -10.62
CA ALA A 233 9.79 -10.97 -11.94
C ALA A 233 9.09 -9.60 -11.97
N ASP A 234 7.93 -9.47 -11.31
CA ASP A 234 7.26 -8.18 -11.19
C ASP A 234 8.08 -7.21 -10.33
N TRP A 235 8.47 -7.66 -9.13
CA TRP A 235 9.17 -6.82 -8.15
C TRP A 235 10.46 -6.27 -8.75
N GLN A 236 11.22 -7.11 -9.47
CA GLN A 236 12.48 -6.73 -10.09
C GLN A 236 12.33 -5.57 -11.08
N GLN A 237 11.12 -5.29 -11.58
CA GLN A 237 10.82 -4.16 -12.46
C GLN A 237 10.17 -2.97 -11.75
N SER A 238 9.74 -3.14 -10.50
CA SER A 238 8.97 -2.15 -9.74
C SER A 238 9.79 -0.95 -9.26
N ALA A 239 9.12 0.17 -9.00
CA ALA A 239 9.74 1.33 -8.36
C ALA A 239 10.24 1.03 -6.92
N HIS A 240 9.73 -0.01 -6.26
CA HIS A 240 10.24 -0.46 -4.96
C HIS A 240 11.62 -1.12 -5.07
N ARG A 241 11.84 -1.94 -6.11
CA ARG A 241 13.20 -2.45 -6.41
C ARG A 241 14.14 -1.30 -6.71
N PHE A 242 13.64 -0.26 -7.39
CA PHE A 242 14.36 0.94 -7.77
C PHE A 242 14.14 2.12 -6.81
N SER A 243 13.99 1.84 -5.51
CA SER A 243 13.81 2.88 -4.50
C SER A 243 15.13 3.51 -4.05
N SER A 244 16.26 2.82 -4.24
CA SER A 244 17.55 3.16 -3.63
C SER A 244 18.53 3.72 -4.67
N PHE A 245 19.84 3.59 -4.45
CA PHE A 245 20.91 4.18 -5.28
C PHE A 245 20.99 3.59 -6.70
N ASN A 246 20.19 2.57 -6.99
CA ASN A 246 19.94 2.00 -8.31
C ASN A 246 18.97 2.83 -9.18
N ASN A 247 18.41 3.93 -8.65
CA ASN A 247 17.58 4.88 -9.34
C ASN A 247 18.35 6.20 -9.51
N PRO A 248 18.68 6.62 -10.75
CA PRO A 248 19.51 7.80 -10.97
C PRO A 248 18.87 9.09 -10.46
N VAL A 249 17.55 9.22 -10.50
CA VAL A 249 16.85 10.41 -10.01
C VAL A 249 16.95 10.50 -8.48
N TYR A 250 16.71 9.38 -7.79
CA TYR A 250 16.86 9.33 -6.34
C TYR A 250 18.32 9.54 -5.92
N LEU A 251 19.27 8.89 -6.60
CA LEU A 251 20.71 8.98 -6.34
C LEU A 251 21.19 10.44 -6.32
N ALA A 252 20.84 11.22 -7.34
CA ALA A 252 21.26 12.62 -7.44
C ALA A 252 20.69 13.48 -6.30
N SER A 253 19.38 13.36 -6.03
CA SER A 253 18.75 14.11 -4.93
C SER A 253 19.25 13.68 -3.55
N ALA A 254 19.47 12.37 -3.34
CA ALA A 254 20.02 11.82 -2.11
C ALA A 254 21.43 12.35 -1.84
N ARG A 255 22.29 12.38 -2.86
CA ARG A 255 23.65 12.95 -2.76
C ARG A 255 23.61 14.43 -2.39
N GLU A 256 22.74 15.20 -3.02
CA GLU A 256 22.57 16.61 -2.68
C GLU A 256 22.14 16.79 -1.21
N THR A 257 21.09 16.10 -0.77
CA THR A 257 20.60 16.18 0.62
C THR A 257 21.68 15.78 1.62
N ARG A 258 22.45 14.72 1.34
CA ARG A 258 23.56 14.30 2.20
C ARG A 258 24.68 15.34 2.25
N ALA A 259 25.08 15.88 1.11
CA ALA A 259 26.10 16.92 1.03
C ALA A 259 25.68 18.18 1.80
N ASP A 260 24.41 18.58 1.69
CA ASP A 260 23.86 19.70 2.43
C ASP A 260 23.84 19.45 3.95
N ALA A 261 23.37 18.27 4.38
CA ALA A 261 23.38 17.88 5.80
C ALA A 261 24.81 17.86 6.39
N ILE A 262 25.77 17.30 5.67
CA ILE A 262 27.18 17.29 6.09
C ILE A 262 27.73 18.72 6.18
N LYS A 263 27.42 19.57 5.20
CA LYS A 263 27.85 20.97 5.18
C LYS A 263 27.28 21.77 6.35
N LYS A 264 26.01 21.55 6.71
CA LYS A 264 25.31 22.29 7.77
C LYS A 264 25.58 21.75 9.18
N HIS A 265 25.67 20.43 9.34
CA HIS A 265 25.68 19.76 10.64
C HIS A 265 26.94 18.92 10.91
N GLY A 266 27.84 18.79 9.93
CA GLY A 266 29.06 17.97 10.05
C GLY A 266 28.80 16.45 10.02
N ASN A 267 27.58 16.01 9.73
CA ASN A 267 27.19 14.60 9.60
C ASN A 267 25.99 14.44 8.65
N ASP A 268 25.67 13.22 8.24
CA ASP A 268 24.55 12.90 7.35
C ASP A 268 23.36 12.26 8.08
N GLN A 269 23.22 12.43 9.40
CA GLN A 269 22.15 11.79 10.17
C GLN A 269 20.74 12.12 9.63
N ALA A 270 20.54 13.35 9.12
CA ALA A 270 19.30 13.79 8.50
C ALA A 270 18.86 12.87 7.34
N PHE A 271 19.82 12.24 6.64
CA PHE A 271 19.56 11.33 5.52
C PHE A 271 18.78 10.07 5.93
N LYS A 272 18.83 9.67 7.21
CA LYS A 272 18.02 8.54 7.70
C LYS A 272 16.52 8.75 7.45
N PHE A 273 16.06 10.00 7.33
CA PHE A 273 14.70 10.33 6.86
C PHE A 273 14.39 9.66 5.52
N CYS A 274 15.28 9.81 4.53
CA CYS A 274 15.13 9.20 3.21
C CYS A 274 15.27 7.67 3.30
N ALA A 275 16.30 7.22 4.02
CA ALA A 275 16.67 5.81 4.11
C ALA A 275 15.58 4.93 4.76
N GLY A 276 14.75 5.52 5.64
CA GLY A 276 13.63 4.81 6.28
C GLY A 276 12.64 4.17 5.30
N CYS A 277 12.45 4.80 4.14
CA CYS A 277 11.55 4.33 3.08
C CYS A 277 12.31 3.81 1.86
N HIS A 278 13.43 4.43 1.50
CA HIS A 278 14.15 4.15 0.25
C HIS A 278 15.25 3.09 0.40
N ASP A 279 15.94 3.08 1.55
CA ASP A 279 17.17 2.33 1.78
C ASP A 279 17.12 1.48 3.08
N PRO A 280 16.09 0.63 3.27
CA PRO A 280 15.93 -0.12 4.52
C PRO A 280 17.12 -1.08 4.78
N VAL A 281 17.66 -1.71 3.74
CA VAL A 281 18.77 -2.66 3.89
C VAL A 281 20.02 -2.00 4.51
N PRO A 282 20.59 -0.93 3.94
CA PRO A 282 21.74 -0.28 4.57
C PRO A 282 21.41 0.42 5.88
N MET A 283 20.20 0.96 6.04
CA MET A 283 19.79 1.60 7.29
C MET A 283 19.83 0.60 8.45
N PHE A 284 19.13 -0.52 8.31
CA PHE A 284 19.02 -1.51 9.38
C PHE A 284 20.29 -2.34 9.55
N SER A 285 21.14 -2.47 8.54
CA SER A 285 22.45 -3.14 8.66
C SER A 285 23.56 -2.21 9.15
N ASN A 286 23.24 -0.95 9.46
CA ASN A 286 24.21 0.07 9.88
C ASN A 286 25.35 0.27 8.86
N SER A 287 25.00 0.22 7.57
CA SER A 287 25.92 0.37 6.43
C SER A 287 25.74 1.70 5.68
N LEU A 288 24.96 2.64 6.22
CA LEU A 288 24.84 4.01 5.69
C LEU A 288 26.07 4.83 6.08
N ASP A 289 27.13 4.79 5.27
CA ASP A 289 28.31 5.64 5.42
C ASP A 289 28.56 6.51 4.18
N ALA A 290 29.53 7.42 4.23
CA ALA A 290 29.82 8.35 3.13
C ALA A 290 30.24 7.67 1.81
N ALA A 291 30.71 6.42 1.83
CA ALA A 291 31.08 5.66 0.62
C ALA A 291 29.91 4.83 0.07
N PHE A 292 28.79 4.80 0.79
CA PHE A 292 27.63 3.99 0.47
C PHE A 292 26.91 4.40 -0.82
N ASP A 293 27.12 5.63 -1.31
CA ASP A 293 26.51 6.10 -2.55
C ASP A 293 27.19 5.56 -3.82
N ASP A 294 28.13 4.62 -3.66
CA ASP A 294 28.76 3.88 -4.76
C ASP A 294 27.70 3.04 -5.52
N PRO A 295 27.45 3.34 -6.81
CA PRO A 295 26.55 2.54 -7.65
C PRO A 295 27.01 1.09 -7.86
N GLN A 296 28.20 0.68 -7.42
CA GLN A 296 28.68 -0.71 -7.44
C GLN A 296 28.38 -1.48 -6.15
N SER A 297 28.01 -0.79 -5.06
CA SER A 297 27.64 -1.44 -3.81
C SER A 297 26.35 -2.24 -3.97
N THR A 298 26.41 -3.54 -3.70
CA THR A 298 25.24 -4.43 -3.78
C THR A 298 24.18 -4.07 -2.73
N VAL A 299 24.63 -3.58 -1.57
CA VAL A 299 23.75 -3.12 -0.48
C VAL A 299 23.07 -1.79 -0.86
N ALA A 300 23.78 -0.87 -1.51
CA ALA A 300 23.23 0.40 -2.03
C ALA A 300 22.26 0.21 -3.18
N GLN A 301 22.43 -0.87 -3.93
CA GLN A 301 21.51 -1.20 -5.00
C GLN A 301 20.35 -2.08 -4.56
N ALA A 302 20.17 -2.37 -3.26
CA ALA A 302 19.18 -3.35 -2.81
C ALA A 302 17.73 -2.88 -3.03
N GLY A 303 17.43 -1.60 -2.77
CA GLY A 303 16.06 -1.08 -2.76
C GLY A 303 15.21 -1.67 -1.64
N LEU A 304 13.89 -1.60 -1.78
CA LEU A 304 12.93 -2.33 -0.95
C LEU A 304 12.88 -3.80 -1.38
N THR A 305 13.65 -4.65 -0.72
CA THR A 305 13.68 -6.11 -0.95
C THR A 305 12.40 -6.80 -0.49
N CYS A 306 12.19 -8.05 -0.93
CA CYS A 306 11.09 -8.89 -0.45
C CYS A 306 11.09 -8.95 1.08
N THR A 307 12.27 -9.16 1.66
CA THR A 307 12.46 -9.21 3.10
C THR A 307 12.30 -7.85 3.76
N ALA A 308 12.72 -6.74 3.16
CA ALA A 308 12.53 -5.41 3.76
C ALA A 308 11.04 -5.11 4.01
N CYS A 309 10.17 -5.41 3.05
CA CYS A 309 8.72 -5.25 3.23
C CYS A 309 8.11 -6.33 4.13
N HIS A 310 8.36 -7.61 3.83
CA HIS A 310 7.70 -8.71 4.54
C HIS A 310 8.28 -9.02 5.92
N ALA A 311 9.38 -8.37 6.33
CA ALA A 311 9.96 -8.46 7.67
C ALA A 311 9.34 -7.45 8.65
N ILE A 312 8.63 -6.44 8.16
CA ILE A 312 7.86 -5.52 9.02
C ILE A 312 6.88 -6.36 9.84
N THR A 313 6.91 -6.20 11.15
CA THR A 313 6.08 -6.96 12.09
C THR A 313 4.87 -6.16 12.52
N GLU A 314 5.04 -4.86 12.72
CA GLU A 314 4.04 -3.99 13.34
C GLU A 314 4.09 -2.58 12.76
N VAL A 315 2.91 -1.95 12.69
CA VAL A 315 2.69 -0.52 12.43
C VAL A 315 1.85 0.01 13.59
N ALA A 316 2.35 -0.18 14.81
CA ALA A 316 1.67 0.16 16.05
C ALA A 316 2.67 0.49 17.17
N HIS A 317 2.22 1.26 18.16
CA HIS A 317 2.92 1.53 19.42
C HIS A 317 2.03 1.03 20.57
N GLY A 318 2.40 -0.09 21.17
CA GLY A 318 1.54 -0.77 22.14
C GLY A 318 0.24 -1.25 21.49
N ALA A 319 -0.90 -0.80 22.00
CA ALA A 319 -2.22 -1.19 21.48
C ALA A 319 -2.70 -0.30 20.31
N THR A 320 -1.94 0.73 19.92
CA THR A 320 -2.41 1.78 19.00
C THR A 320 -1.67 1.73 17.67
N THR A 321 -2.40 1.54 16.57
CA THR A 321 -1.86 1.65 15.20
C THR A 321 -1.32 3.05 14.95
N THR A 322 -0.11 3.17 14.37
CA THR A 322 0.46 4.48 14.06
C THR A 322 0.02 5.02 12.70
N THR A 323 -0.15 6.35 12.63
CA THR A 323 -0.60 7.09 11.45
C THR A 323 0.33 8.26 11.10
N ARG A 324 1.55 8.29 11.67
CA ARG A 324 2.53 9.39 11.51
C ARG A 324 3.26 9.40 10.15
N GLY A 325 3.38 8.24 9.50
CA GLY A 325 4.23 8.10 8.31
C GLY A 325 5.73 8.13 8.65
N ASN A 326 6.58 8.59 7.73
CA ASN A 326 8.04 8.71 7.92
C ASN A 326 8.73 7.42 8.44
N ALA A 327 8.39 6.29 7.84
CA ALA A 327 8.87 4.96 8.21
C ALA A 327 8.55 4.54 9.65
N ASP A 328 7.42 4.98 10.22
CA ASP A 328 7.00 4.56 11.56
C ASP A 328 6.49 3.11 11.56
N TYR A 329 7.42 2.17 11.60
CA TYR A 329 7.16 0.73 11.70
C TYR A 329 8.24 0.02 12.52
N THR A 330 7.92 -1.18 12.98
CA THR A 330 8.88 -2.10 13.60
C THR A 330 9.22 -3.22 12.62
N ILE A 331 10.51 -3.43 12.38
CA ILE A 331 11.04 -4.53 11.57
C ILE A 331 11.78 -5.52 12.45
N ALA A 332 11.69 -6.81 12.13
CA ALA A 332 12.44 -7.85 12.82
C ALA A 332 13.20 -8.70 11.83
N GLN A 333 14.39 -9.18 12.22
CA GLN A 333 15.11 -10.15 11.40
C GLN A 333 14.20 -11.35 11.13
N PRO A 334 13.93 -11.70 9.85
CA PRO A 334 13.10 -12.84 9.52
C PRO A 334 13.67 -14.11 10.13
N ARG A 335 12.81 -14.89 10.78
CA ARG A 335 13.21 -16.18 11.30
C ARG A 335 13.49 -17.15 10.18
N GLN A 336 14.46 -18.02 10.42
CA GLN A 336 14.98 -18.91 9.40
C GLN A 336 14.73 -20.37 9.77
N TYR A 337 14.45 -21.20 8.76
CA TYR A 337 14.40 -22.64 8.94
C TYR A 337 15.81 -23.18 9.21
N PRO A 338 15.95 -24.38 9.82
CA PRO A 338 17.23 -25.06 9.92
C PRO A 338 17.98 -25.06 8.58
N LEU A 339 19.30 -24.91 8.66
CA LEU A 339 20.22 -24.97 7.51
C LEU A 339 20.04 -23.84 6.47
N ALA A 340 19.28 -22.79 6.79
CA ALA A 340 19.16 -21.60 5.94
C ALA A 340 20.52 -20.93 5.71
N GLY A 341 20.76 -20.42 4.49
CA GLY A 341 22.00 -19.74 4.13
C GLY A 341 23.24 -20.64 4.02
N SER A 342 23.07 -21.97 3.97
CA SER A 342 24.21 -22.89 3.79
C SER A 342 24.67 -22.96 2.34
N ASP A 343 25.98 -22.80 2.11
CA ASP A 343 26.61 -22.97 0.79
C ASP A 343 26.71 -24.45 0.35
N ASN A 344 26.46 -25.40 1.26
CA ASN A 344 26.50 -26.82 0.93
C ASN A 344 25.22 -27.23 0.21
N GLY A 345 25.33 -27.72 -1.02
CA GLY A 345 24.18 -28.09 -1.85
C GLY A 345 23.23 -29.11 -1.21
N VAL A 346 23.73 -30.06 -0.40
CA VAL A 346 22.89 -31.03 0.31
C VAL A 346 22.13 -30.36 1.46
N LEU A 347 22.78 -29.50 2.22
CA LEU A 347 22.15 -28.79 3.34
C LEU A 347 21.13 -27.76 2.85
N SER A 348 21.43 -27.05 1.76
CA SER A 348 20.50 -26.14 1.08
C SER A 348 19.28 -26.88 0.50
N TRP A 349 19.50 -28.07 -0.09
CA TRP A 349 18.40 -28.92 -0.52
C TRP A 349 17.53 -29.37 0.67
N LEU A 350 18.14 -29.81 1.78
CA LEU A 350 17.39 -30.18 3.01
C LEU A 350 16.60 -29.00 3.59
N HIS A 351 17.20 -27.81 3.64
CA HIS A 351 16.53 -26.57 4.02
C HIS A 351 15.28 -26.33 3.16
N ARG A 352 15.43 -26.41 1.84
CA ARG A 352 14.31 -26.23 0.90
C ARG A 352 13.21 -27.26 1.14
N GLN A 353 13.56 -28.53 1.34
CA GLN A 353 12.53 -29.55 1.60
C GLN A 353 11.80 -29.36 2.93
N LEU A 354 12.50 -28.91 3.98
CA LEU A 354 11.86 -28.55 5.25
C LEU A 354 10.84 -27.42 5.07
N LEU A 355 11.25 -26.33 4.40
CA LEU A 355 10.41 -25.17 4.13
C LEU A 355 9.17 -25.57 3.32
N LEU A 356 9.38 -26.31 2.23
CA LEU A 356 8.30 -26.78 1.37
C LEU A 356 7.35 -27.68 2.16
N THR A 357 7.87 -28.67 2.90
CA THR A 357 7.07 -29.70 3.59
C THR A 357 6.19 -29.11 4.69
N LYS A 358 6.71 -28.16 5.48
CA LYS A 358 6.00 -27.50 6.57
C LYS A 358 6.11 -25.97 6.45
N PRO A 359 5.29 -25.30 5.60
CA PRO A 359 5.42 -23.87 5.31
C PRO A 359 4.75 -22.94 6.35
N ALA A 360 4.24 -23.48 7.47
CA ALA A 360 3.47 -22.69 8.44
C ALA A 360 4.29 -21.54 9.04
N MET A 361 5.53 -21.81 9.47
CA MET A 361 6.44 -20.78 9.98
C MET A 361 6.79 -19.77 8.89
N HIS A 362 7.01 -20.20 7.64
CA HIS A 362 7.25 -19.29 6.52
C HIS A 362 6.07 -18.31 6.35
N LYS A 363 4.83 -18.81 6.33
CA LYS A 363 3.62 -17.98 6.24
C LYS A 363 3.53 -16.97 7.37
N GLN A 364 3.75 -17.38 8.62
CA GLN A 364 3.70 -16.48 9.77
C GLN A 364 4.82 -15.43 9.77
N THR A 365 6.00 -15.82 9.29
CA THR A 365 7.17 -14.93 9.24
C THR A 365 6.99 -13.81 8.21
N PHE A 366 6.33 -14.09 7.08
CA PHE A 366 6.24 -13.13 5.97
C PHE A 366 4.85 -12.57 5.70
N LEU A 367 3.78 -13.12 6.29
CA LEU A 367 2.41 -12.64 6.11
C LEU A 367 1.77 -12.32 7.47
N LYS A 368 1.86 -11.05 7.87
CA LYS A 368 1.25 -10.51 9.09
C LYS A 368 -0.06 -9.77 8.76
N PRO A 369 -0.98 -9.61 9.74
CA PRO A 369 -2.20 -8.84 9.55
C PRO A 369 -1.97 -7.43 9.02
N VAL A 370 -0.87 -6.78 9.44
CA VAL A 370 -0.54 -5.40 9.04
C VAL A 370 -0.43 -5.22 7.52
N HIS A 371 0.03 -6.23 6.78
CA HIS A 371 0.16 -6.16 5.31
C HIS A 371 -1.19 -5.98 4.57
N LYS A 372 -2.32 -6.13 5.27
CA LYS A 372 -3.67 -5.96 4.71
C LYS A 372 -4.30 -4.61 5.02
N THR A 373 -3.60 -3.73 5.74
CA THR A 373 -4.16 -2.45 6.18
C THR A 373 -3.57 -1.30 5.36
N PRO A 374 -4.30 -0.19 5.16
CA PRO A 374 -3.76 0.98 4.46
C PRO A 374 -2.60 1.64 5.22
N GLU A 375 -2.54 1.50 6.55
CA GLU A 375 -1.48 2.05 7.40
C GLU A 375 -0.10 1.46 7.06
N PHE A 376 -0.05 0.21 6.59
CA PHE A 376 1.20 -0.41 6.13
C PHE A 376 1.88 0.39 5.00
N CYS A 377 1.12 0.73 3.96
CA CYS A 377 1.61 1.58 2.87
C CYS A 377 1.81 3.03 3.37
N GLY A 378 0.93 3.48 4.27
CA GLY A 378 0.98 4.81 4.89
C GLY A 378 2.29 5.12 5.63
N THR A 379 3.00 4.10 6.13
CA THR A 379 4.34 4.30 6.74
C THR A 379 5.33 5.01 5.82
N CYS A 380 5.24 4.76 4.51
CA CYS A 380 6.11 5.35 3.50
C CYS A 380 5.39 6.39 2.61
N HIS A 381 4.07 6.26 2.47
CA HIS A 381 3.22 7.12 1.62
C HIS A 381 2.48 8.24 2.38
N LYS A 382 2.80 8.44 3.66
CA LYS A 382 2.54 9.68 4.42
C LYS A 382 3.89 10.22 4.88
N VAL A 383 4.17 11.45 4.52
CA VAL A 383 5.49 12.07 4.70
C VAL A 383 5.34 13.45 5.30
N HIS A 384 6.26 13.77 6.21
CA HIS A 384 6.48 15.12 6.70
C HIS A 384 7.97 15.40 6.76
N LEU A 385 8.36 16.65 6.59
CA LEU A 385 9.76 17.08 6.70
C LEU A 385 10.01 17.44 8.17
N PRO A 386 10.88 16.69 8.86
CA PRO A 386 11.20 16.97 10.25
C PRO A 386 12.21 18.13 10.35
N GLU A 387 12.28 18.75 11.52
CA GLU A 387 13.20 19.86 11.80
C GLU A 387 14.66 19.48 11.54
N GLN A 388 15.03 18.23 11.83
CA GLN A 388 16.38 17.70 11.61
C GLN A 388 16.78 17.62 10.14
N LEU A 389 15.82 17.74 9.22
CA LEU A 389 16.06 17.78 7.78
C LEU A 389 16.00 19.21 7.25
N ASN A 390 15.04 20.02 7.71
CA ASN A 390 14.74 21.33 7.10
C ASN A 390 15.18 22.56 7.93
N ASP A 391 15.75 22.35 9.12
CA ASP A 391 16.18 23.41 10.05
C ASP A 391 15.08 24.45 10.34
N TYR A 392 13.85 23.98 10.53
CA TYR A 392 12.71 24.85 10.75
C TYR A 392 11.65 24.28 11.70
N LYS A 393 10.79 23.40 11.21
CA LYS A 393 9.74 22.72 11.98
C LYS A 393 9.12 21.61 11.13
N PHE A 394 8.14 20.91 11.70
CA PHE A 394 7.27 20.02 10.94
C PHE A 394 6.63 20.75 9.74
N VAL A 395 6.91 20.26 8.54
CA VAL A 395 6.24 20.69 7.31
C VAL A 395 5.61 19.46 6.67
N ARG A 396 4.32 19.51 6.35
CA ARG A 396 3.65 18.39 5.68
C ARG A 396 4.25 18.22 4.27
N GLY A 397 4.71 17.01 3.97
CA GLY A 397 5.12 16.62 2.63
C GLY A 397 4.01 15.86 1.91
N GLN A 398 4.39 14.84 1.16
CA GLN A 398 3.47 13.98 0.40
C GLN A 398 2.54 13.20 1.33
N ASN A 399 1.26 13.07 1.00
CA ASN A 399 0.28 12.44 1.90
C ASN A 399 -0.86 11.70 1.18
N HIS A 400 -0.53 10.56 0.58
CA HIS A 400 -1.53 9.70 -0.06
C HIS A 400 -2.46 9.03 0.94
N TYR A 401 -1.94 8.66 2.11
CA TYR A 401 -2.69 7.93 3.10
C TYR A 401 -3.93 8.71 3.57
N ASP A 402 -3.75 9.95 4.05
CA ASP A 402 -4.89 10.75 4.55
C ASP A 402 -5.87 11.06 3.41
N SER A 403 -5.36 11.34 2.21
CA SER A 403 -6.19 11.54 1.02
C SER A 403 -7.05 10.32 0.68
N PHE A 404 -6.50 9.11 0.80
CA PHE A 404 -7.22 7.88 0.51
C PHE A 404 -8.24 7.58 1.60
N VAL A 405 -7.82 7.58 2.87
CA VAL A 405 -8.72 7.23 3.97
C VAL A 405 -9.87 8.22 4.12
N GLN A 406 -9.72 9.50 3.73
CA GLN A 406 -10.82 10.47 3.74
C GLN A 406 -11.69 10.48 2.47
N SER A 407 -11.43 9.57 1.52
CA SER A 407 -12.23 9.46 0.30
C SER A 407 -13.44 8.54 0.48
N GLY A 408 -14.40 8.64 -0.44
CA GLY A 408 -15.48 7.67 -0.56
C GLY A 408 -14.99 6.33 -1.12
N VAL A 409 -13.79 6.29 -1.70
CA VAL A 409 -13.18 5.07 -2.26
C VAL A 409 -12.69 4.15 -1.15
N SER A 410 -12.15 4.67 -0.05
CA SER A 410 -11.79 3.86 1.13
C SER A 410 -13.00 3.30 1.88
N GLY A 411 -14.19 3.88 1.64
CA GLY A 411 -15.39 3.60 2.41
C GLY A 411 -15.49 4.35 3.74
N TYR A 412 -14.52 5.20 4.10
CA TYR A 412 -14.55 5.93 5.38
C TYR A 412 -15.02 7.38 5.24
N GLY A 413 -14.88 8.02 4.08
CA GLY A 413 -15.24 9.44 3.90
C GLY A 413 -16.71 9.65 3.53
N ALA A 414 -17.50 10.25 4.42
CA ALA A 414 -18.94 10.50 4.24
C ALA A 414 -19.28 11.77 3.44
N ARG A 415 -18.25 12.45 2.91
CA ARG A 415 -18.36 13.80 2.31
C ARG A 415 -18.02 13.86 0.82
N SER A 416 -17.87 12.71 0.19
CA SER A 416 -17.47 12.60 -1.22
C SER A 416 -18.56 13.07 -2.18
N PHE A 417 -18.16 13.56 -3.36
CA PHE A 417 -19.10 13.91 -4.43
C PHE A 417 -19.68 12.66 -5.11
N TYR A 418 -18.86 11.61 -5.23
CA TYR A 418 -19.25 10.32 -5.80
C TYR A 418 -18.73 9.20 -4.89
N TYR A 419 -19.47 8.09 -4.89
CA TYR A 419 -19.14 6.88 -4.13
C TYR A 419 -19.06 5.68 -5.07
N PRO A 420 -18.07 4.80 -4.90
CA PRO A 420 -18.07 3.54 -5.65
C PRO A 420 -19.21 2.62 -5.17
N PRO A 421 -19.57 1.60 -5.95
CA PRO A 421 -20.47 0.56 -5.50
C PRO A 421 -19.94 -0.15 -4.24
N HIS A 422 -18.64 -0.47 -4.22
CA HIS A 422 -17.94 -1.05 -3.06
C HIS A 422 -16.67 -0.28 -2.73
N ALA A 423 -16.34 -0.18 -1.44
CA ALA A 423 -15.07 0.37 -1.00
C ALA A 423 -13.88 -0.49 -1.42
N ALA A 424 -12.75 0.18 -1.64
CA ALA A 424 -11.45 -0.45 -1.69
C ALA A 424 -10.90 -0.56 -0.26
N GLU A 425 -10.70 -1.78 0.23
CA GLU A 425 -10.26 -2.03 1.60
C GLU A 425 -8.88 -1.41 1.93
N ASN A 426 -7.97 -1.37 0.96
CA ASN A 426 -6.60 -0.86 1.12
C ASN A 426 -5.96 -0.51 -0.24
N CYS A 427 -4.74 0.03 -0.19
CA CYS A 427 -3.97 0.44 -1.36
C CYS A 427 -3.67 -0.72 -2.33
N ALA A 428 -3.51 -1.95 -1.81
CA ALA A 428 -3.18 -3.14 -2.60
C ALA A 428 -4.34 -3.62 -3.47
N THR A 429 -5.58 -3.17 -3.21
CA THR A 429 -6.73 -3.43 -4.09
C THR A 429 -6.49 -2.87 -5.50
N CYS A 430 -5.95 -1.66 -5.61
CA CYS A 430 -5.67 -1.01 -6.90
C CYS A 430 -4.20 -1.18 -7.34
N HIS A 431 -3.25 -1.07 -6.41
CA HIS A 431 -1.82 -1.09 -6.74
C HIS A 431 -1.19 -2.49 -6.70
N MET A 432 -1.91 -3.53 -6.31
CA MET A 432 -1.45 -4.92 -6.46
C MET A 432 -2.53 -5.78 -7.10
N PRO A 433 -2.95 -5.45 -8.33
CA PRO A 433 -4.05 -6.12 -8.99
C PRO A 433 -3.76 -7.62 -9.13
N PRO A 434 -4.78 -8.48 -9.04
CA PRO A 434 -4.60 -9.92 -9.14
C PRO A 434 -4.18 -10.34 -10.55
N ARG A 435 -3.16 -11.16 -10.68
CA ARG A 435 -2.69 -11.72 -11.97
C ARG A 435 -2.47 -13.22 -11.90
N GLU A 436 -2.51 -13.88 -13.05
CA GLU A 436 -2.22 -15.31 -13.18
C GLU A 436 -0.77 -15.62 -12.77
N SER A 437 -0.56 -16.78 -12.13
CA SER A 437 0.74 -17.25 -11.69
C SER A 437 0.76 -18.75 -11.37
N HIS A 438 1.94 -19.35 -11.55
CA HIS A 438 2.23 -20.73 -11.16
C HIS A 438 3.05 -20.83 -9.86
N ASP A 439 3.29 -19.71 -9.18
CA ASP A 439 4.00 -19.68 -7.91
C ASP A 439 3.30 -20.53 -6.84
N LEU A 440 4.07 -21.10 -5.91
CA LEU A 440 3.52 -21.98 -4.86
C LEU A 440 2.55 -21.25 -3.91
N GLY A 441 2.59 -19.92 -3.88
CA GLY A 441 1.69 -19.07 -3.10
C GLY A 441 0.40 -18.68 -3.82
N ALA A 442 0.20 -19.07 -5.08
CA ALA A 442 -0.98 -18.71 -5.85
C ALA A 442 -2.27 -19.32 -5.27
N THR A 443 -3.30 -18.49 -5.16
CA THR A 443 -4.66 -18.90 -4.79
C THR A 443 -5.52 -18.82 -6.05
N ASP A 444 -6.18 -19.92 -6.41
CA ASP A 444 -6.96 -20.03 -7.65
C ASP A 444 -6.18 -19.59 -8.90
N SER A 445 -4.92 -20.04 -8.98
CA SER A 445 -3.96 -19.68 -10.04
C SER A 445 -3.60 -18.19 -10.11
N ARG A 446 -3.91 -17.40 -9.07
CA ARG A 446 -3.64 -15.96 -9.04
C ARG A 446 -2.81 -15.52 -7.83
N ILE A 447 -2.04 -14.46 -8.02
CA ILE A 447 -1.29 -13.75 -6.98
C ILE A 447 -1.52 -12.24 -7.10
N ARG A 448 -1.11 -11.51 -6.07
CA ARG A 448 -1.02 -10.05 -6.11
C ARG A 448 0.17 -9.63 -6.97
N ASN A 449 -0.03 -8.75 -7.95
CA ASN A 449 1.03 -8.22 -8.80
C ASN A 449 1.97 -7.32 -7.99
N HIS A 450 3.26 -7.65 -7.95
CA HIS A 450 4.28 -6.90 -7.21
C HIS A 450 5.05 -5.89 -8.08
N LEU A 451 4.52 -5.54 -9.25
CA LEU A 451 5.03 -4.46 -10.10
C LEU A 451 4.66 -3.10 -9.53
N PHE A 452 3.54 -3.05 -8.81
CA PHE A 452 2.91 -1.84 -8.30
C PHE A 452 2.55 -0.86 -9.42
N PRO A 453 1.72 -1.30 -10.41
CA PRO A 453 1.42 -0.48 -11.56
C PRO A 453 0.74 0.84 -11.12
N ALA A 454 1.31 1.95 -11.58
CA ALA A 454 0.93 3.33 -11.28
C ALA A 454 1.33 4.25 -12.46
N ALA A 455 1.39 5.57 -12.27
CA ALA A 455 1.73 6.52 -13.32
C ALA A 455 3.23 6.59 -13.72
N ASN A 456 4.13 5.82 -13.08
CA ASN A 456 5.57 6.01 -13.26
C ASN A 456 6.13 5.41 -14.57
N THR A 457 5.94 6.12 -15.68
CA THR A 457 6.52 5.77 -16.99
C THR A 457 7.98 6.15 -17.13
N GLY A 458 8.47 7.10 -16.32
CA GLY A 458 9.83 7.66 -16.47
C GLY A 458 10.93 6.70 -16.03
N LEU A 459 10.79 6.07 -14.86
CA LEU A 459 11.80 5.17 -14.33
C LEU A 459 12.06 3.92 -15.21
N PRO A 460 11.05 3.20 -15.73
CA PRO A 460 11.29 2.12 -16.69
C PRO A 460 11.85 2.63 -18.02
N ALA A 461 11.45 3.81 -18.50
CA ALA A 461 12.02 4.40 -19.72
C ALA A 461 13.52 4.70 -19.59
N LEU A 462 13.97 5.25 -18.44
CA LEU A 462 15.41 5.44 -18.15
C LEU A 462 16.22 4.13 -18.15
N ARG A 463 15.53 2.99 -18.03
CA ARG A 463 16.12 1.65 -18.05
C ARG A 463 15.92 0.91 -19.38
N GLY A 464 15.21 1.51 -20.34
CA GLY A 464 14.85 0.88 -21.62
C GLY A 464 13.84 -0.28 -21.50
N ALA A 465 12.99 -0.27 -20.46
CA ALA A 465 11.98 -1.31 -20.22
C ALA A 465 10.59 -0.91 -20.79
N GLU A 466 10.46 -0.92 -22.12
CA GLU A 466 9.26 -0.46 -22.83
C GLU A 466 7.99 -1.26 -22.49
N ASP A 467 8.11 -2.55 -22.21
CA ASP A 467 7.01 -3.40 -21.76
C ASP A 467 6.43 -2.91 -20.42
N VAL A 468 7.28 -2.46 -19.51
CA VAL A 468 6.89 -1.90 -18.22
C VAL A 468 6.33 -0.48 -18.38
N VAL A 469 6.85 0.31 -19.33
CA VAL A 469 6.28 1.62 -19.70
C VAL A 469 4.82 1.46 -20.14
N GLU A 470 4.53 0.46 -20.99
CA GLU A 470 3.18 0.20 -21.48
C GLU A 470 2.22 -0.21 -20.36
N LEU A 471 2.67 -1.06 -19.43
CA LEU A 471 1.87 -1.43 -18.25
C LEU A 471 1.50 -0.21 -17.39
N HIS A 472 2.40 0.76 -17.26
CA HIS A 472 2.13 2.02 -16.56
C HIS A 472 1.24 2.98 -17.36
N ARG A 473 1.37 3.00 -18.69
CA ARG A 473 0.48 3.76 -19.57
C ARG A 473 -0.97 3.29 -19.43
N ASN A 474 -1.20 1.97 -19.43
CA ASN A 474 -2.53 1.38 -19.27
C ASN A 474 -3.22 1.76 -17.95
N VAL A 475 -2.46 2.10 -16.90
CA VAL A 475 -3.05 2.60 -15.63
C VAL A 475 -3.51 4.06 -15.75
N LEU A 476 -2.86 4.85 -16.60
CA LEU A 476 -3.22 6.24 -16.84
C LEU A 476 -4.42 6.36 -17.78
N GLU A 477 -4.53 5.48 -18.77
CA GLU A 477 -5.65 5.47 -19.71
C GLU A 477 -7.00 5.33 -18.98
N GLY A 478 -7.90 6.29 -19.19
CA GLY A 478 -9.21 6.32 -18.53
C GLY A 478 -9.20 6.65 -17.03
N ALA A 479 -8.03 6.90 -16.42
CA ALA A 479 -7.96 7.33 -15.02
C ALA A 479 -8.57 8.72 -14.81
N LEU A 480 -8.46 9.57 -15.83
CA LEU A 480 -9.13 10.86 -15.92
C LEU A 480 -9.88 11.01 -17.23
N ARG A 481 -10.71 12.05 -17.28
CA ARG A 481 -11.40 12.50 -18.49
C ARG A 481 -11.23 14.01 -18.63
N VAL A 482 -11.16 14.48 -19.87
CA VAL A 482 -11.31 15.90 -20.23
C VAL A 482 -12.60 16.06 -21.02
N ASP A 483 -13.33 17.14 -20.76
CA ASP A 483 -14.56 17.50 -21.44
C ASP A 483 -14.52 18.99 -21.81
N LEU A 484 -14.60 19.29 -23.11
CA LEU A 484 -14.93 20.62 -23.62
C LEU A 484 -16.41 20.86 -23.34
N PHE A 485 -16.66 21.41 -22.16
CA PHE A 485 -17.98 21.49 -21.56
C PHE A 485 -18.81 22.62 -22.15
N GLY A 486 -18.23 23.81 -22.31
CA GLY A 486 -18.98 25.02 -22.63
C GLY A 486 -18.15 26.07 -23.35
N ILE A 487 -18.82 27.05 -23.94
CA ILE A 487 -18.18 28.27 -24.44
C ILE A 487 -18.99 29.49 -24.01
N ARG A 488 -18.31 30.53 -23.55
CA ARG A 488 -18.92 31.82 -23.22
C ARG A 488 -18.58 32.89 -24.24
N GLU A 489 -19.53 33.78 -24.46
CA GLU A 489 -19.32 35.00 -25.21
C GLU A 489 -18.50 36.03 -24.42
N ALA A 490 -17.91 36.99 -25.14
CA ALA A 490 -17.17 38.14 -24.63
C ALA A 490 -15.89 37.82 -23.82
N GLY A 491 -15.46 36.56 -23.75
CA GLY A 491 -14.19 36.17 -23.12
C GLY A 491 -14.15 36.32 -21.59
N ARG A 492 -15.30 36.30 -20.91
CA ARG A 492 -15.37 36.50 -19.45
C ARG A 492 -16.23 35.42 -18.76
N ILE A 493 -15.91 35.13 -17.50
CA ILE A 493 -16.60 34.12 -16.66
C ILE A 493 -18.07 34.44 -16.35
N ASP A 494 -18.49 35.68 -16.54
CA ASP A 494 -19.87 36.16 -16.40
C ASP A 494 -20.59 36.33 -17.74
N GLY A 495 -19.90 36.02 -18.85
CA GLY A 495 -20.48 36.06 -20.19
C GLY A 495 -21.56 34.98 -20.40
N PRO A 496 -22.49 35.20 -21.34
CA PRO A 496 -23.48 34.21 -21.76
C PRO A 496 -22.82 32.86 -22.06
N LEU A 497 -23.27 31.79 -21.39
CA LEU A 497 -22.73 30.43 -21.52
C LEU A 497 -23.58 29.60 -22.47
N HIS A 498 -22.93 29.00 -23.45
CA HIS A 498 -23.48 27.95 -24.31
C HIS A 498 -22.93 26.61 -23.84
N ALA A 499 -23.76 25.85 -23.11
CA ALA A 499 -23.38 24.57 -22.53
C ALA A 499 -24.59 23.64 -22.30
N PRO A 500 -24.37 22.32 -22.27
CA PRO A 500 -23.12 21.67 -22.61
C PRO A 500 -22.89 21.67 -24.13
N LEU A 501 -21.64 21.68 -24.57
CA LEU A 501 -21.31 21.51 -25.99
C LEU A 501 -21.63 20.07 -26.42
N ARG A 502 -22.35 19.94 -27.54
CA ARG A 502 -22.89 18.70 -28.13
C ARG A 502 -24.13 18.18 -27.39
N PRO A 503 -25.21 17.81 -28.13
CA PRO A 503 -25.24 17.67 -29.60
C PRO A 503 -25.36 19.01 -30.35
N GLU A 504 -25.84 20.06 -29.69
CA GLU A 504 -25.99 21.40 -30.27
C GLU A 504 -24.78 22.27 -29.91
N LEU A 505 -24.33 23.09 -30.86
CA LEU A 505 -23.20 24.01 -30.69
C LEU A 505 -23.58 25.38 -31.26
N PRO A 506 -23.12 26.49 -30.65
CA PRO A 506 -23.32 27.82 -31.21
C PRO A 506 -22.47 28.02 -32.46
N GLU A 507 -22.92 28.89 -33.36
CA GLU A 507 -22.07 29.46 -34.40
C GLU A 507 -21.13 30.51 -33.80
N LEU A 508 -19.87 30.51 -34.22
CA LEU A 508 -18.91 31.52 -33.80
C LEU A 508 -18.91 32.70 -34.77
N LYS A 509 -18.85 33.90 -34.23
CA LYS A 509 -18.81 35.15 -34.97
C LYS A 509 -17.37 35.63 -35.16
N PRO A 510 -16.91 35.86 -36.40
CA PRO A 510 -15.60 36.46 -36.65
C PRO A 510 -15.41 37.79 -35.91
N GLY A 511 -14.21 38.02 -35.38
CA GLY A 511 -13.86 39.19 -34.56
C GLY A 511 -14.35 39.14 -33.11
N ALA A 512 -15.16 38.15 -32.71
CA ALA A 512 -15.62 38.00 -31.33
C ALA A 512 -14.58 37.30 -30.44
N THR A 513 -14.61 37.62 -29.15
CA THR A 513 -13.80 36.95 -28.12
C THR A 513 -14.65 35.93 -27.37
N TYR A 514 -14.08 34.75 -27.15
CA TYR A 514 -14.74 33.64 -26.47
C TYR A 514 -13.93 33.16 -25.26
N LEU A 515 -14.63 32.52 -24.32
CA LEU A 515 -14.05 31.78 -23.20
C LEU A 515 -14.49 30.32 -23.28
N LEU A 516 -13.56 29.41 -23.55
CA LEU A 516 -13.81 27.99 -23.56
C LEU A 516 -13.67 27.42 -22.15
N GLU A 517 -14.63 26.58 -21.77
CA GLU A 517 -14.75 25.93 -20.47
C GLU A 517 -14.36 24.46 -20.61
N ALA A 518 -13.17 24.10 -20.11
CA ALA A 518 -12.68 22.72 -20.09
C ALA A 518 -12.80 22.14 -18.68
N VAL A 519 -13.29 20.90 -18.57
CA VAL A 519 -13.45 20.20 -17.29
C VAL A 519 -12.59 18.95 -17.27
N ILE A 520 -11.75 18.82 -16.24
CA ILE A 520 -10.95 17.62 -15.98
C ILE A 520 -11.57 16.85 -14.82
N ARG A 521 -11.77 15.54 -14.96
CA ARG A 521 -12.44 14.69 -13.96
C ARG A 521 -11.56 13.52 -13.51
N ASN A 522 -11.37 13.36 -12.19
CA ASN A 522 -10.63 12.23 -11.58
C ASN A 522 -11.52 11.00 -11.34
N LEU A 523 -11.50 10.01 -12.24
CA LEU A 523 -12.46 8.91 -12.24
C LEU A 523 -12.07 7.74 -11.34
N LEU A 524 -10.84 7.25 -11.46
CA LEU A 524 -10.44 5.95 -10.90
C LEU A 524 -9.45 6.05 -9.73
N VAL A 525 -8.94 7.25 -9.41
CA VAL A 525 -7.90 7.42 -8.38
C VAL A 525 -8.54 7.64 -7.01
N GLY A 526 -8.27 6.73 -6.07
CA GLY A 526 -8.80 6.78 -4.69
C GLY A 526 -8.13 7.81 -3.77
N HIS A 527 -7.14 8.53 -4.27
CA HIS A 527 -6.48 9.67 -3.61
C HIS A 527 -6.36 10.84 -4.59
N HIS A 528 -5.77 11.96 -4.18
CA HIS A 528 -5.59 13.12 -5.07
C HIS A 528 -4.80 12.74 -6.33
N PHE A 529 -5.15 13.36 -7.47
CA PHE A 529 -4.41 13.27 -8.72
C PHE A 529 -3.83 14.64 -9.10
N THR A 530 -2.53 14.86 -9.23
CA THR A 530 -1.43 13.90 -9.08
C THR A 530 -0.79 14.00 -7.72
N GLN A 531 -0.60 12.86 -7.05
CA GLN A 531 0.01 12.86 -5.74
C GLN A 531 1.33 12.06 -5.72
N GLY A 532 2.12 12.27 -4.67
CA GLY A 532 3.49 11.77 -4.55
C GLY A 532 4.41 12.85 -5.02
N THR A 533 5.13 12.63 -6.10
CA THR A 533 6.03 13.63 -6.68
C THR A 533 5.26 14.68 -7.51
N ALA A 534 4.20 15.26 -6.92
CA ALA A 534 3.33 16.25 -7.54
C ALA A 534 4.08 17.53 -7.95
N ASP A 535 5.25 17.75 -7.38
CA ASP A 535 6.20 18.83 -7.66
C ASP A 535 7.02 18.60 -8.94
N SER A 536 7.31 17.35 -9.29
CA SER A 536 8.14 16.98 -10.44
C SER A 536 7.41 16.27 -11.56
N ASN A 537 6.22 15.71 -11.29
CA ASN A 537 5.36 15.21 -12.35
C ASN A 537 4.91 16.40 -13.20
N GLN A 538 4.99 16.27 -14.51
CA GLN A 538 4.49 17.27 -15.43
C GLN A 538 3.20 16.79 -16.04
N ILE A 539 2.09 17.38 -15.61
CA ILE A 539 0.75 17.11 -16.13
C ILE A 539 0.17 18.42 -16.58
N TRP A 540 -0.25 18.49 -17.84
CA TRP A 540 -0.73 19.74 -18.41
C TRP A 540 -1.81 19.51 -19.46
N LEU A 541 -2.62 20.54 -19.67
CA LEU A 541 -3.50 20.61 -20.82
C LEU A 541 -2.73 21.20 -22.00
N ASP A 542 -2.68 20.43 -23.09
CA ASP A 542 -2.27 20.89 -24.41
C ASP A 542 -3.54 21.19 -25.21
N ILE A 543 -3.74 22.45 -25.59
CA ILE A 543 -4.93 22.91 -26.30
C ILE A 543 -4.54 23.62 -27.60
N ARG A 544 -5.29 23.32 -28.67
CA ARG A 544 -5.13 23.92 -30.00
C ARG A 544 -6.48 24.41 -30.51
N VAL A 545 -6.51 25.60 -31.07
CA VAL A 545 -7.62 26.12 -31.86
C VAL A 545 -7.13 26.33 -33.29
N THR A 546 -7.79 25.73 -34.28
CA THR A 546 -7.42 25.86 -35.70
C THR A 546 -8.60 26.25 -36.57
N ASP A 547 -8.33 26.96 -37.66
CA ASP A 547 -9.31 27.20 -38.73
C ASP A 547 -9.49 25.97 -39.65
N GLY A 548 -10.38 26.09 -40.64
CA GLY A 548 -10.66 25.04 -41.62
C GLY A 548 -9.52 24.76 -42.61
N ALA A 549 -8.49 25.62 -42.66
CA ALA A 549 -7.27 25.40 -43.44
C ALA A 549 -6.16 24.73 -42.61
N GLY A 550 -6.35 24.59 -41.30
CA GLY A 550 -5.39 24.02 -40.35
C GLY A 550 -4.43 25.04 -39.73
N ASN A 551 -4.62 26.34 -39.99
CA ASN A 551 -3.84 27.40 -39.37
C ASN A 551 -4.17 27.51 -37.89
N VAL A 552 -3.18 27.81 -37.05
CA VAL A 552 -3.37 27.93 -35.60
C VAL A 552 -3.91 29.32 -35.26
N ILE A 553 -5.11 29.35 -34.69
CA ILE A 553 -5.73 30.57 -34.14
C ILE A 553 -5.21 30.84 -32.73
N GLY A 554 -5.10 29.78 -31.92
CA GLY A 554 -4.66 29.84 -30.53
C GLY A 554 -4.07 28.52 -30.04
N ARG A 555 -3.15 28.59 -29.08
CA ARG A 555 -2.37 27.44 -28.60
C ARG A 555 -1.91 27.65 -27.16
N SER A 556 -1.97 26.61 -26.35
CA SER A 556 -1.31 26.55 -25.04
C SER A 556 -0.83 25.12 -24.76
N GLY A 557 0.23 24.98 -23.95
CA GLY A 557 0.77 23.66 -23.58
C GLY A 557 1.57 22.95 -24.68
N ALA A 558 1.97 23.68 -25.73
CA ALA A 558 2.90 23.15 -26.73
C ALA A 558 4.29 22.92 -26.11
N LEU A 559 5.04 22.02 -26.74
CA LEU A 559 6.45 21.81 -26.42
C LEU A 559 7.32 22.77 -27.26
N ASP A 560 8.37 23.31 -26.66
CA ASP A 560 9.43 24.01 -27.39
C ASP A 560 10.43 23.02 -28.03
N ASN A 561 11.47 23.56 -28.68
CA ASN A 561 12.52 22.75 -29.34
C ASN A 561 13.31 21.87 -28.36
N ASP A 562 13.40 22.27 -27.07
CA ASP A 562 14.03 21.50 -26.01
C ASP A 562 13.04 20.56 -25.29
N ARG A 563 11.83 20.45 -25.82
CA ARG A 563 10.71 19.69 -25.27
C ARG A 563 10.31 20.12 -23.86
N ARG A 564 10.51 21.39 -23.50
CA ARG A 564 9.90 22.02 -22.33
C ARG A 564 8.46 22.40 -22.67
N VAL A 565 7.55 22.23 -21.71
CA VAL A 565 6.15 22.62 -21.86
C VAL A 565 6.06 24.13 -21.67
N ASP A 566 5.20 24.78 -22.45
CA ASP A 566 4.81 26.19 -22.24
C ASP A 566 4.54 26.46 -20.75
N PRO A 567 5.32 27.32 -20.08
CA PRO A 567 5.16 27.57 -18.65
C PRO A 567 3.84 28.27 -18.31
N TRP A 568 3.17 28.86 -19.30
CA TRP A 568 1.85 29.47 -19.15
C TRP A 568 0.69 28.50 -19.38
N ALA A 569 0.96 27.21 -19.58
CA ALA A 569 -0.09 26.19 -19.66
C ALA A 569 -0.73 25.92 -18.31
N HIS A 570 -1.93 25.33 -18.34
CA HIS A 570 -2.55 24.82 -17.12
C HIS A 570 -1.87 23.51 -16.68
N PHE A 571 -1.17 23.55 -15.54
CA PHE A 571 -0.56 22.38 -14.92
C PHE A 571 -1.41 21.81 -13.78
N ILE A 572 -1.55 20.48 -13.75
CA ILE A 572 -2.23 19.71 -12.69
C ILE A 572 -1.16 19.15 -11.74
N ASN A 573 -0.52 20.05 -11.01
CA ASN A 573 0.63 19.75 -10.17
C ASN A 573 0.66 20.64 -8.92
N ALA A 574 1.68 20.47 -8.08
CA ALA A 574 1.94 21.38 -6.97
C ALA A 574 3.20 22.20 -7.26
N PHE A 575 3.10 23.53 -7.34
CA PHE A 575 4.26 24.38 -7.50
C PHE A 575 4.85 24.71 -6.14
N VAL A 576 5.79 23.88 -5.69
CA VAL A 576 6.40 23.98 -4.36
C VAL A 576 7.62 24.89 -4.40
N VAL A 577 7.76 25.73 -3.38
CA VAL A 577 8.88 26.65 -3.22
C VAL A 577 9.60 26.48 -1.89
N ASP A 578 10.86 26.93 -1.84
CA ASP A 578 11.66 27.08 -0.63
C ASP A 578 11.30 28.35 0.16
N ARG A 579 11.99 28.56 1.29
CA ARG A 579 11.81 29.75 2.15
C ARG A 579 12.14 31.07 1.46
N GLN A 580 12.92 31.06 0.38
CA GLN A 580 13.29 32.23 -0.42
C GLN A 580 12.39 32.40 -1.66
N GLY A 581 11.37 31.55 -1.80
CA GLY A 581 10.45 31.57 -2.93
C GLY A 581 11.07 31.01 -4.23
N ASN A 582 12.15 30.24 -4.18
CA ASN A 582 12.64 29.51 -5.36
C ASN A 582 11.88 28.19 -5.53
N ARG A 583 11.60 27.81 -6.78
CA ARG A 583 10.97 26.52 -7.10
C ARG A 583 11.84 25.35 -6.65
N ILE A 584 11.21 24.35 -6.05
CA ILE A 584 11.82 23.03 -5.83
C ILE A 584 11.82 22.26 -7.15
N SER A 585 12.95 22.26 -7.87
CA SER A 585 13.09 21.58 -9.16
C SER A 585 14.04 20.38 -9.16
N ARG A 586 14.83 20.21 -8.10
CA ARG A 586 15.87 19.17 -7.99
C ARG A 586 15.51 18.03 -7.04
N ARG A 587 14.26 18.04 -6.56
CA ARG A 587 13.74 17.11 -5.54
C ARG A 587 14.55 17.17 -4.22
N ASN A 588 15.13 18.33 -3.93
CA ASN A 588 15.83 18.68 -2.69
C ASN A 588 14.82 18.80 -1.53
N ALA A 589 14.50 17.67 -0.91
CA ALA A 589 13.46 17.57 0.12
C ALA A 589 13.70 18.47 1.33
N GLN A 590 14.95 18.74 1.67
CA GLN A 590 15.36 19.59 2.80
C GLN A 590 14.91 21.05 2.66
N ASP A 591 14.67 21.53 1.43
CA ASP A 591 14.30 22.93 1.18
C ASP A 591 12.81 23.12 0.92
N ILE A 592 12.04 22.03 0.77
CA ILE A 592 10.58 22.11 0.57
C ILE A 592 9.94 22.86 1.73
N PHE A 593 9.14 23.89 1.41
CA PHE A 593 8.53 24.74 2.41
C PHE A 593 7.01 24.91 2.22
N VAL A 594 6.56 25.46 1.08
CA VAL A 594 5.14 25.74 0.85
C VAL A 594 4.79 25.67 -0.65
N PRO A 595 3.60 25.19 -1.03
CA PRO A 595 3.10 25.36 -2.38
C PRO A 595 2.65 26.81 -2.64
N LEU A 596 3.08 27.39 -3.77
CA LEU A 596 2.51 28.61 -4.33
C LEU A 596 1.08 28.36 -4.82
N TYR A 597 0.87 27.23 -5.49
CA TYR A 597 -0.45 26.69 -5.82
C TYR A 597 -0.43 25.16 -5.70
N ASN A 598 -1.61 24.57 -5.52
CA ASN A 598 -1.84 23.12 -5.59
C ASN A 598 -3.07 22.86 -6.46
N HIS A 599 -2.86 22.27 -7.64
CA HIS A 599 -3.91 21.91 -8.59
C HIS A 599 -4.18 20.40 -8.62
N GLU A 600 -3.84 19.68 -7.55
CA GLU A 600 -4.22 18.28 -7.42
C GLU A 600 -5.75 18.14 -7.31
N ILE A 601 -6.32 17.18 -8.04
CA ILE A 601 -7.75 16.91 -8.12
C ILE A 601 -8.13 15.79 -7.12
N PRO A 602 -8.98 16.07 -6.12
CA PRO A 602 -9.42 15.05 -5.16
C PRO A 602 -10.11 13.84 -5.79
N PRO A 603 -10.22 12.70 -5.07
CA PRO A 603 -10.97 11.53 -5.52
C PRO A 603 -12.41 11.89 -5.87
N GLY A 604 -12.86 11.49 -7.06
CA GLY A 604 -14.23 11.79 -7.48
C GLY A 604 -14.50 13.28 -7.71
N ALA A 605 -13.50 14.16 -7.68
CA ALA A 605 -13.70 15.58 -7.97
C ALA A 605 -13.34 15.93 -9.41
N ALA A 606 -13.61 17.18 -9.77
CA ALA A 606 -13.31 17.78 -11.06
C ALA A 606 -12.59 19.12 -10.88
N GLN A 607 -11.98 19.62 -11.95
CA GLN A 607 -11.38 20.94 -12.06
C GLN A 607 -11.86 21.63 -13.34
N THR A 608 -12.22 22.90 -13.24
CA THR A 608 -12.67 23.73 -14.38
C THR A 608 -11.55 24.69 -14.78
N VAL A 609 -11.27 24.77 -16.08
CA VAL A 609 -10.18 25.57 -16.67
C VAL A 609 -10.73 26.45 -17.79
N HIS A 610 -10.36 27.73 -17.75
CA HIS A 610 -10.86 28.77 -18.66
C HIS A 610 -9.82 29.13 -19.71
N TYR A 611 -10.14 29.02 -21.00
CA TYR A 611 -9.26 29.44 -22.10
C TYR A 611 -9.89 30.56 -22.91
N SER A 612 -9.19 31.67 -23.10
CA SER A 612 -9.68 32.77 -23.93
C SER A 612 -9.01 32.79 -25.30
N PHE A 613 -9.78 33.10 -26.33
CA PHE A 613 -9.28 33.39 -27.66
C PHE A 613 -10.23 34.36 -28.39
N MET A 614 -9.66 35.17 -29.28
CA MET A 614 -10.38 35.97 -30.26
C MET A 614 -10.39 35.23 -31.60
N LEU A 615 -11.57 35.10 -32.19
CA LEU A 615 -11.70 34.56 -33.54
C LEU A 615 -11.26 35.65 -34.55
N PRO A 616 -10.30 35.39 -35.45
CA PRO A 616 -9.89 36.37 -36.46
C PRO A 616 -11.06 36.76 -37.39
N GLU A 617 -11.03 37.99 -37.90
CA GLU A 617 -12.11 38.54 -38.75
C GLU A 617 -12.21 37.85 -40.12
N ASP A 618 -11.12 37.26 -40.60
CA ASP A 618 -10.98 36.64 -41.91
C ASP A 618 -11.25 35.13 -41.91
N VAL A 619 -11.59 34.53 -40.76
CA VAL A 619 -11.98 33.12 -40.70
C VAL A 619 -13.34 32.93 -41.35
N THR A 620 -13.34 32.20 -42.48
CA THR A 620 -14.57 31.85 -43.22
C THR A 620 -14.92 30.35 -43.14
N GLY A 621 -14.01 29.54 -42.60
CA GLY A 621 -14.15 28.09 -42.46
C GLY A 621 -14.46 27.66 -41.03
N PRO A 622 -14.78 26.38 -40.80
CA PRO A 622 -15.07 25.87 -39.46
C PRO A 622 -13.85 25.97 -38.53
N VAL A 623 -14.10 26.11 -37.23
CA VAL A 623 -13.04 26.19 -36.20
C VAL A 623 -13.01 24.90 -35.40
N THR A 624 -11.85 24.27 -35.28
CA THR A 624 -11.65 23.09 -34.45
C THR A 624 -10.91 23.46 -33.17
N VAL A 625 -11.37 22.91 -32.05
CA VAL A 625 -10.69 22.95 -30.76
C VAL A 625 -10.33 21.52 -30.36
N ASP A 626 -9.03 21.27 -30.17
CA ASP A 626 -8.49 20.01 -29.67
C ASP A 626 -7.86 20.24 -28.30
N VAL A 627 -8.22 19.42 -27.31
CA VAL A 627 -7.59 19.44 -25.97
C VAL A 627 -7.10 18.05 -25.59
N ARG A 628 -5.90 17.99 -25.01
CA ARG A 628 -5.28 16.76 -24.51
C ARG A 628 -4.74 16.96 -23.12
N LEU A 629 -5.09 16.07 -22.20
CA LEU A 629 -4.46 15.96 -20.90
C LEU A 629 -3.23 15.08 -21.00
N ARG A 630 -2.06 15.67 -20.82
CA ARG A 630 -0.77 15.01 -21.03
C ARG A 630 -0.04 14.77 -19.73
N TYR A 631 0.70 13.67 -19.68
CA TYR A 631 1.51 13.28 -18.53
C TYR A 631 2.95 12.97 -18.95
N ARG A 632 3.91 13.53 -18.21
CA ARG A 632 5.32 13.15 -18.24
C ARG A 632 5.86 13.06 -16.82
N LYS A 633 6.52 11.95 -16.49
CA LYS A 633 6.94 11.64 -15.11
C LYS A 633 7.93 12.63 -14.50
N PHE A 634 8.95 13.03 -15.26
CA PHE A 634 9.98 13.97 -14.82
C PHE A 634 10.03 15.14 -15.82
N ASP A 635 10.09 16.37 -15.31
CA ASP A 635 10.34 17.53 -16.15
C ASP A 635 11.80 17.57 -16.66
N ARG A 636 12.06 18.44 -17.63
CA ARG A 636 13.40 18.55 -18.26
C ARG A 636 14.44 19.10 -17.30
N GLU A 637 14.07 20.04 -16.43
CA GLU A 637 14.98 20.67 -15.46
C GLU A 637 15.55 19.64 -14.48
N LEU A 638 14.71 18.73 -13.98
CA LEU A 638 15.13 17.63 -13.11
C LEU A 638 16.08 16.66 -13.83
N LEU A 639 15.79 16.28 -15.08
CA LEU A 639 16.67 15.37 -15.83
C LEU A 639 18.02 16.00 -16.16
N GLU A 640 18.05 17.30 -16.47
CA GLU A 640 19.28 18.05 -16.70
C GLU A 640 20.14 18.08 -15.42
N PHE A 641 19.52 18.34 -14.26
CA PHE A 641 20.20 18.23 -12.97
C PHE A 641 20.77 16.84 -12.72
N VAL A 642 19.96 15.78 -12.89
CA VAL A 642 20.40 14.38 -12.68
C VAL A 642 21.54 14.03 -13.64
N SER A 643 21.45 14.45 -14.89
CA SER A 643 22.47 14.21 -15.91
C SER A 643 23.80 14.89 -15.55
N HIS A 644 23.75 16.14 -15.08
CA HIS A 644 24.91 16.89 -14.64
C HIS A 644 25.54 16.30 -13.37
N ASP A 645 24.74 16.04 -12.32
CA ASP A 645 25.21 15.51 -11.04
C ASP A 645 25.91 14.15 -11.20
N LEU A 646 25.30 13.27 -11.99
CA LEU A 646 25.84 11.93 -12.23
C LEU A 646 26.93 11.89 -13.31
N GLN A 647 27.21 13.00 -13.99
CA GLN A 647 28.11 13.07 -15.15
C GLN A 647 27.72 12.08 -16.27
N ARG A 648 26.40 11.97 -16.49
CA ARG A 648 25.78 11.06 -17.47
C ARG A 648 24.97 11.86 -18.49
N PRO A 649 25.61 12.48 -19.50
CA PRO A 649 24.95 13.35 -20.47
C PRO A 649 23.85 12.64 -21.26
N GLU A 650 23.93 11.31 -21.40
CA GLU A 650 22.91 10.52 -22.09
C GLU A 650 21.55 10.56 -21.37
N LEU A 651 21.49 10.76 -20.05
CA LEU A 651 20.23 10.81 -19.30
C LEU A 651 19.35 12.01 -19.68
N ALA A 652 19.96 13.17 -19.94
CA ALA A 652 19.24 14.35 -20.41
C ALA A 652 18.75 14.20 -21.87
N GLN A 653 19.38 13.32 -22.65
CA GLN A 653 19.01 13.07 -24.05
C GLN A 653 17.86 12.06 -24.18
N ILE A 654 17.55 11.29 -23.12
CA ILE A 654 16.42 10.36 -23.13
C ILE A 654 15.12 11.14 -23.26
N GLU A 655 14.37 10.80 -24.30
CA GLU A 655 13.02 11.29 -24.51
C GLU A 655 12.05 10.51 -23.63
N LEU A 656 11.70 11.07 -22.47
CA LEU A 656 10.71 10.41 -21.62
C LEU A 656 9.35 10.32 -22.31
N PRO A 657 8.62 9.20 -22.12
CA PRO A 657 7.28 9.02 -22.65
C PRO A 657 6.34 10.14 -22.19
N ILE A 658 5.61 10.70 -23.16
CA ILE A 658 4.45 11.55 -22.90
C ILE A 658 3.21 10.69 -23.16
N VAL A 659 2.35 10.58 -22.16
CA VAL A 659 1.09 9.83 -22.24
C VAL A 659 -0.05 10.83 -22.36
N ASP A 660 -0.87 10.69 -23.41
CA ASP A 660 -2.16 11.36 -23.52
C ASP A 660 -3.15 10.56 -22.66
N ILE A 661 -3.49 11.08 -21.47
CA ILE A 661 -4.40 10.43 -20.50
C ILE A 661 -5.83 10.43 -21.02
N ALA A 662 -6.24 11.58 -21.56
CA ALA A 662 -7.56 11.83 -22.10
C ALA A 662 -7.49 12.96 -23.13
N GLU A 663 -8.41 12.96 -24.08
CA GLU A 663 -8.55 13.99 -25.09
C GLU A 663 -10.02 14.27 -25.38
N ASP A 664 -10.30 15.47 -25.88
CA ASP A 664 -11.60 15.85 -26.41
C ASP A 664 -11.42 16.84 -27.59
N ARG A 665 -12.39 16.83 -28.51
CA ARG A 665 -12.37 17.61 -29.73
C ARG A 665 -13.75 18.16 -30.07
N VAL A 666 -13.82 19.44 -30.39
CA VAL A 666 -15.04 20.12 -30.83
C VAL A 666 -14.79 20.94 -32.10
N GLY A 667 -15.67 20.82 -33.10
CA GLY A 667 -15.73 21.68 -34.28
C GLY A 667 -16.92 22.64 -34.22
N PHE A 668 -16.66 23.94 -34.26
CA PHE A 668 -17.66 25.00 -34.32
C PHE A 668 -17.86 25.51 -35.75
N ALA A 669 -19.13 25.66 -36.14
CA ALA A 669 -19.47 26.40 -37.35
C ALA A 669 -19.17 27.89 -37.13
N VAL A 670 -18.90 28.60 -38.22
CA VAL A 670 -18.65 30.05 -38.21
C VAL A 670 -19.78 30.75 -38.97
N GLU A 671 -20.27 31.86 -38.42
CA GLU A 671 -21.34 32.65 -39.05
C GLU A 671 -20.98 32.95 -40.52
N ASN A 672 -21.95 32.79 -41.41
CA ASN A 672 -21.80 32.96 -42.87
C ASN A 672 -20.89 31.93 -43.57
N SER A 673 -20.47 30.86 -42.88
CA SER A 673 -19.83 29.71 -43.50
C SER A 673 -20.84 28.68 -43.99
N THR A 674 -20.62 28.10 -45.17
CA THR A 674 -21.46 26.99 -45.69
C THR A 674 -20.92 25.61 -45.31
N ALA A 675 -19.83 25.55 -44.53
CA ALA A 675 -19.19 24.30 -44.15
C ALA A 675 -19.92 23.63 -42.98
N THR A 676 -20.27 22.36 -43.13
CA THR A 676 -20.86 21.55 -42.06
C THR A 676 -19.77 20.89 -41.23
N ASN A 677 -19.86 21.02 -39.91
CA ASN A 677 -19.04 20.26 -38.97
C ASN A 677 -19.83 19.09 -38.39
N HIS A 678 -19.17 17.95 -38.29
CA HIS A 678 -19.68 16.81 -37.52
C HIS A 678 -18.86 16.67 -36.25
N ASN A 679 -19.55 16.67 -35.11
CA ASN A 679 -18.97 16.40 -33.80
C ASN A 679 -19.35 14.99 -33.37
N GLU A 680 -18.43 14.30 -32.70
CA GLU A 680 -18.72 13.00 -32.09
C GLU A 680 -19.68 13.17 -30.90
N ASP A 681 -20.53 12.16 -30.69
CA ASP A 681 -21.44 12.13 -29.56
C ASP A 681 -20.69 11.95 -28.24
N VAL A 682 -21.12 12.68 -27.21
CA VAL A 682 -20.53 12.60 -25.87
C VAL A 682 -21.24 11.52 -25.06
N ASN A 683 -20.54 10.43 -24.73
CA ASN A 683 -21.07 9.34 -23.90
C ASN A 683 -20.95 9.63 -22.40
N ILE A 684 -21.38 10.81 -21.97
CA ILE A 684 -21.43 11.25 -20.57
C ILE A 684 -22.84 11.77 -20.30
N PRO A 685 -23.53 11.32 -19.24
CA PRO A 685 -24.83 11.87 -18.89
C PRO A 685 -24.77 13.39 -18.73
N VAL A 686 -25.73 14.10 -19.33
CA VAL A 686 -25.80 15.57 -19.33
C VAL A 686 -25.76 16.14 -17.91
N TRP A 687 -26.49 15.54 -16.97
CA TRP A 687 -26.50 15.95 -15.57
C TRP A 687 -25.09 15.86 -14.95
N GLN A 688 -24.32 14.83 -15.32
CA GLN A 688 -22.99 14.59 -14.79
C GLN A 688 -22.00 15.62 -15.33
N ARG A 689 -22.10 16.00 -16.62
CA ARG A 689 -21.26 17.06 -17.22
C ARG A 689 -21.44 18.39 -16.48
N TRP A 690 -22.69 18.79 -16.25
CA TRP A 690 -23.01 19.98 -15.44
C TRP A 690 -22.52 19.87 -14.00
N ASN A 691 -22.68 18.69 -13.38
CA ASN A 691 -22.26 18.47 -12.01
C ASN A 691 -20.74 18.55 -11.87
N ASP A 692 -19.98 17.95 -12.78
CA ASP A 692 -18.52 18.00 -12.82
C ASP A 692 -18.03 19.44 -13.05
N PHE A 693 -18.66 20.18 -13.96
CA PHE A 693 -18.40 21.61 -14.17
C PHE A 693 -18.63 22.42 -12.88
N GLY A 694 -19.76 22.21 -12.20
CA GLY A 694 -20.08 22.86 -10.93
C GLY A 694 -19.11 22.48 -9.80
N ILE A 695 -18.66 21.21 -9.73
CA ILE A 695 -17.68 20.75 -8.74
C ILE A 695 -16.35 21.48 -8.92
N GLY A 696 -15.87 21.60 -10.17
CA GLY A 696 -14.63 22.34 -10.45
C GLY A 696 -14.71 23.80 -9.99
N LEU A 697 -15.78 24.49 -10.34
CA LEU A 697 -16.02 25.88 -9.92
C LEU A 697 -16.15 26.03 -8.40
N LEU A 698 -16.84 25.10 -7.72
CA LEU A 698 -16.97 25.09 -6.26
C LEU A 698 -15.62 24.95 -5.56
N LEU A 699 -14.71 24.15 -6.12
CA LEU A 699 -13.38 23.88 -5.56
C LEU A 699 -12.36 24.99 -5.86
N ASN A 700 -12.50 25.71 -6.98
CA ASN A 700 -11.61 26.82 -7.34
C ASN A 700 -11.62 28.00 -6.36
N GLY A 701 -12.68 28.18 -5.54
CA GLY A 701 -12.64 29.14 -4.45
C GLY A 701 -13.95 29.87 -4.20
N GLN A 702 -13.85 31.11 -3.73
CA GLN A 702 -15.01 31.99 -3.52
C GLN A 702 -15.39 32.78 -4.78
N ALA A 703 -14.43 33.03 -5.67
CA ALA A 703 -14.63 33.89 -6.83
C ALA A 703 -15.62 33.32 -7.86
N GLU A 704 -15.81 32.00 -7.88
CA GLU A 704 -16.64 31.30 -8.88
C GLU A 704 -17.90 30.64 -8.30
N LEU A 705 -18.27 30.97 -7.05
CA LEU A 705 -19.43 30.35 -6.40
C LEU A 705 -20.76 30.65 -7.11
N ARG A 706 -20.89 31.82 -7.75
CA ARG A 706 -22.08 32.15 -8.55
C ARG A 706 -22.21 31.25 -9.77
N GLN A 707 -21.10 30.99 -10.46
CA GLN A 707 -21.06 30.07 -11.59
C GLN A 707 -21.35 28.65 -11.12
N ALA A 708 -20.80 28.23 -9.98
CA ALA A 708 -21.08 26.92 -9.39
C ALA A 708 -22.57 26.75 -9.03
N GLU A 709 -23.19 27.76 -8.42
CA GLU A 709 -24.64 27.78 -8.17
C GLU A 709 -25.44 27.62 -9.47
N SER A 710 -25.10 28.40 -10.51
CA SER A 710 -25.78 28.30 -11.81
C SER A 710 -25.64 26.90 -12.41
N ALA A 711 -24.46 26.28 -12.30
CA ALA A 711 -24.21 24.92 -12.78
C ALA A 711 -25.06 23.89 -12.03
N PHE A 712 -25.09 23.93 -10.70
CA PHE A 712 -25.89 22.98 -9.92
C PHE A 712 -27.41 23.18 -10.09
N ARG A 713 -27.87 24.41 -10.32
CA ARG A 713 -29.27 24.67 -10.72
C ARG A 713 -29.61 24.08 -12.09
N ALA A 714 -28.67 24.03 -13.02
CA ALA A 714 -28.84 23.33 -14.30
C ALA A 714 -28.86 21.79 -14.14
N VAL A 715 -28.24 21.24 -13.07
CA VAL A 715 -28.35 19.81 -12.73
C VAL A 715 -29.74 19.47 -12.18
N GLN A 716 -30.35 20.32 -11.36
CA GLN A 716 -31.63 20.02 -10.70
C GLN A 716 -32.76 19.47 -11.58
N PRO A 717 -33.04 19.99 -12.80
CA PRO A 717 -34.08 19.42 -13.67
C PRO A 717 -33.70 18.06 -14.28
N LEU A 718 -32.41 17.68 -14.27
CA LEU A 718 -31.91 16.43 -14.84
C LEU A 718 -31.69 15.36 -13.76
N ASP A 719 -31.18 15.77 -12.61
CA ASP A 719 -31.03 14.99 -11.39
C ASP A 719 -31.19 15.94 -10.19
N PHE A 720 -32.40 15.97 -9.64
CA PHE A 720 -32.74 16.88 -8.55
C PHE A 720 -31.89 16.62 -7.30
N GLY A 721 -31.56 15.36 -7.02
CA GLY A 721 -30.81 14.95 -5.84
C GLY A 721 -29.38 15.48 -5.89
N GLN A 722 -28.64 15.13 -6.95
CA GLN A 722 -27.24 15.54 -7.11
C GLN A 722 -27.08 17.06 -7.23
N GLY A 723 -27.94 17.70 -8.03
CA GLY A 723 -27.92 19.16 -8.20
C GLY A 723 -28.17 19.88 -6.89
N SER A 724 -29.17 19.45 -6.12
CA SER A 724 -29.52 20.12 -4.87
C SER A 724 -28.49 19.90 -3.76
N VAL A 725 -27.92 18.70 -3.62
CA VAL A 725 -26.87 18.41 -2.62
C VAL A 725 -25.66 19.29 -2.81
N ASN A 726 -25.20 19.48 -4.04
CA ASN A 726 -24.03 20.31 -4.31
C ASN A 726 -24.36 21.80 -4.27
N LEU A 727 -25.59 22.19 -4.62
CA LEU A 727 -26.08 23.55 -4.36
C LEU A 727 -26.09 23.87 -2.87
N VAL A 728 -26.49 22.95 -1.99
CA VAL A 728 -26.38 23.14 -0.53
C VAL A 728 -24.93 23.40 -0.11
N ARG A 729 -23.95 22.70 -0.69
CA ARG A 729 -22.52 22.97 -0.42
C ARG A 729 -22.12 24.40 -0.79
N VAL A 730 -22.61 24.92 -1.93
CA VAL A 730 -22.40 26.32 -2.33
C VAL A 730 -23.06 27.27 -1.32
N LEU A 731 -24.33 27.07 -1.00
CA LEU A 731 -25.09 27.91 -0.08
C LEU A 731 -24.46 27.96 1.33
N LEU A 732 -24.00 26.82 1.85
CA LEU A 732 -23.27 26.76 3.13
C LEU A 732 -21.93 27.51 3.08
N LYS A 733 -21.22 27.46 1.93
CA LYS A 733 -19.96 28.19 1.74
C LYS A 733 -20.17 29.70 1.62
N GLU A 734 -21.27 30.14 1.02
CA GLU A 734 -21.70 31.55 0.95
C GLU A 734 -22.33 32.06 2.25
N GLY A 735 -22.75 31.17 3.16
CA GLY A 735 -23.44 31.53 4.40
C GLY A 735 -24.95 31.79 4.23
N ARG A 736 -25.56 31.36 3.11
CA ARG A 736 -27.00 31.45 2.83
C ARG A 736 -27.77 30.32 3.51
N LEU A 737 -27.80 30.35 4.84
CA LEU A 737 -28.29 29.24 5.67
C LEU A 737 -29.79 28.95 5.50
N ALA A 738 -30.62 29.98 5.31
CA ALA A 738 -32.08 29.81 5.15
C ALA A 738 -32.43 29.02 3.88
N GLU A 739 -31.79 29.37 2.76
CA GLU A 739 -31.98 28.66 1.48
C GLU A 739 -31.43 27.23 1.55
N ALA A 740 -30.28 27.04 2.22
CA ALA A 740 -29.73 25.70 2.45
C ALA A 740 -30.70 24.83 3.27
N ALA A 741 -31.36 25.40 4.28
CA ALA A 741 -32.33 24.70 5.12
C ALA A 741 -33.59 24.31 4.34
N GLU A 742 -34.14 25.22 3.54
CA GLU A 742 -35.30 24.96 2.69
C GLU A 742 -35.01 23.83 1.68
N LEU A 743 -33.84 23.89 1.04
CA LEU A 743 -33.44 22.91 0.04
C LEU A 743 -33.19 21.51 0.65
N LEU A 744 -32.57 21.44 1.83
CA LEU A 744 -32.37 20.18 2.55
C LEU A 744 -33.70 19.57 3.02
N ALA A 745 -34.63 20.39 3.53
CA ALA A 745 -35.96 19.92 3.93
C ALA A 745 -36.75 19.36 2.73
N GLY A 746 -36.59 19.99 1.55
CA GLY A 746 -37.16 19.50 0.30
C GLY A 746 -36.59 18.13 -0.11
N LEU A 747 -35.28 17.93 0.03
CA LEU A 747 -34.61 16.66 -0.30
C LEU A 747 -35.05 15.50 0.61
N ASP A 748 -35.16 15.72 1.92
CA ASP A 748 -35.58 14.68 2.87
C ASP A 748 -37.01 14.16 2.62
N SER A 749 -37.83 14.92 1.90
CA SER A 749 -39.24 14.62 1.64
C SER A 749 -39.53 13.92 0.30
N ARG A 750 -38.50 13.65 -0.52
CA ARG A 750 -38.65 13.20 -1.91
C ARG A 750 -38.09 11.80 -2.14
N ASP A 751 -38.98 10.86 -2.46
CA ASP A 751 -38.60 9.49 -2.87
C ASP A 751 -38.10 9.41 -4.33
N ASP A 752 -38.46 10.39 -5.16
CA ASP A 752 -38.16 10.44 -6.60
C ASP A 752 -36.77 11.01 -6.93
N ALA A 753 -36.01 11.44 -5.92
CA ALA A 753 -34.66 12.00 -6.05
C ALA A 753 -33.73 11.43 -4.97
N PRO A 754 -33.43 10.11 -5.02
CA PRO A 754 -32.71 9.44 -3.94
C PRO A 754 -31.29 10.01 -3.80
N VAL A 755 -30.99 10.46 -2.58
CA VAL A 755 -29.66 10.89 -2.17
C VAL A 755 -29.20 10.00 -1.03
N ASN A 756 -27.90 9.72 -1.00
CA ASN A 756 -27.25 9.05 0.11
C ASN A 756 -27.60 9.72 1.45
N TRP A 757 -28.29 8.99 2.34
CA TRP A 757 -28.77 9.53 3.61
C TRP A 757 -27.64 10.08 4.49
N TRP A 758 -26.43 9.51 4.40
CA TRP A 758 -25.27 9.98 5.16
C TRP A 758 -24.78 11.35 4.69
N THR A 759 -24.89 11.65 3.40
CA THR A 759 -24.54 12.98 2.86
C THR A 759 -25.55 14.02 3.32
N LEU A 760 -26.85 13.68 3.31
CA LEU A 760 -27.90 14.55 3.86
C LEU A 760 -27.74 14.77 5.35
N ALA A 761 -27.45 13.71 6.12
CA ALA A 761 -27.19 13.82 7.55
C ALA A 761 -25.98 14.73 7.82
N TRP A 762 -24.90 14.59 7.06
CA TRP A 762 -23.72 15.45 7.21
C TRP A 762 -24.04 16.92 6.94
N LEU A 763 -24.70 17.22 5.81
CA LEU A 763 -25.07 18.59 5.44
C LEU A 763 -26.03 19.21 6.47
N ASN A 764 -27.01 18.45 6.96
CA ASN A 764 -27.89 18.87 8.05
C ASN A 764 -27.09 19.12 9.34
N GLY A 765 -26.15 18.25 9.71
CA GLY A 765 -25.29 18.44 10.88
C GLY A 765 -24.53 19.77 10.82
N VAL A 766 -23.88 20.05 9.68
CA VAL A 766 -23.15 21.31 9.44
C VAL A 766 -24.09 22.52 9.46
N LEU A 767 -25.25 22.42 8.80
CA LEU A 767 -26.24 23.50 8.78
C LEU A 767 -26.75 23.83 10.18
N GLN A 768 -27.20 22.82 10.93
CA GLN A 768 -27.77 22.99 12.27
C GLN A 768 -26.73 23.56 13.25
N HIS A 769 -25.45 23.17 13.12
CA HIS A 769 -24.36 23.77 13.90
C HIS A 769 -24.24 25.27 13.61
N ARG A 770 -24.24 25.67 12.33
CA ARG A 770 -24.19 27.09 11.93
C ARG A 770 -25.43 27.90 12.32
N LEU A 771 -26.60 27.26 12.43
CA LEU A 771 -27.82 27.88 12.96
C LEU A 771 -27.85 27.95 14.50
N GLY A 772 -26.85 27.38 15.19
CA GLY A 772 -26.81 27.29 16.65
C GLY A 772 -27.75 26.24 17.25
N ASN A 773 -28.38 25.39 16.42
CA ASN A 773 -29.20 24.27 16.87
C ASN A 773 -28.32 23.05 17.17
N LEU A 774 -27.57 23.13 18.26
CA LEU A 774 -26.51 22.18 18.58
C LEU A 774 -27.02 20.75 18.86
N VAL A 775 -28.24 20.60 19.40
CA VAL A 775 -28.83 19.27 19.68
C VAL A 775 -29.17 18.54 18.38
N ALA A 776 -29.74 19.26 17.40
CA ALA A 776 -30.00 18.68 16.09
C ALA A 776 -28.70 18.38 15.35
N ALA A 777 -27.71 19.29 15.43
CA ALA A 777 -26.40 19.08 14.84
C ALA A 777 -25.73 17.79 15.36
N GLU A 778 -25.69 17.61 16.68
CA GLU A 778 -25.18 16.39 17.30
C GLU A 778 -25.93 15.15 16.82
N THR A 779 -27.26 15.20 16.78
CA THR A 779 -28.10 14.07 16.35
C THR A 779 -27.73 13.61 14.94
N HIS A 780 -27.59 14.56 14.02
CA HIS A 780 -27.23 14.27 12.63
C HIS A 780 -25.80 13.73 12.49
N LEU A 781 -24.82 14.31 13.20
CA LEU A 781 -23.44 13.86 13.13
C LEU A 781 -23.25 12.47 13.77
N ARG A 782 -23.90 12.20 14.92
CA ARG A 782 -23.92 10.87 15.53
C ARG A 782 -24.55 9.83 14.63
N ARG A 783 -25.63 10.18 13.92
CA ARG A 783 -26.27 9.26 12.97
C ARG A 783 -25.27 8.72 11.95
N ILE A 784 -24.35 9.55 11.46
CA ILE A 784 -23.32 9.13 10.49
C ILE A 784 -22.32 8.18 11.15
N LEU A 785 -21.83 8.52 12.34
CA LEU A 785 -20.73 7.83 13.01
C LEU A 785 -21.16 6.52 13.70
N GLU A 786 -22.41 6.42 14.12
CA GLU A 786 -22.89 5.36 15.04
C GLU A 786 -23.89 4.38 14.39
N THR A 787 -24.45 4.74 13.22
CA THR A 787 -25.47 3.89 12.57
C THR A 787 -24.83 2.66 11.94
N LYS A 788 -25.32 1.48 12.34
CA LYS A 788 -24.97 0.19 11.74
C LYS A 788 -26.01 -0.16 10.69
N ASP A 789 -25.71 0.18 9.45
CA ASP A 789 -26.60 -0.01 8.32
C ASP A 789 -26.17 -1.25 7.48
N PRO A 790 -27.10 -2.17 7.14
CA PRO A 790 -26.77 -3.34 6.32
C PRO A 790 -26.25 -3.00 4.90
N GLU A 791 -26.75 -1.93 4.28
CA GLU A 791 -26.28 -1.48 2.96
C GLU A 791 -24.84 -0.99 3.06
N LEU A 792 -24.51 -0.20 4.09
CA LEU A 792 -23.14 0.25 4.32
C LEU A 792 -22.20 -0.94 4.53
N ALA A 793 -22.62 -1.94 5.33
CA ALA A 793 -21.82 -3.15 5.55
C ALA A 793 -21.60 -3.96 4.27
N GLU A 794 -22.62 -4.12 3.42
CA GLU A 794 -22.51 -4.80 2.12
C GLU A 794 -21.54 -4.07 1.16
N ARG A 795 -21.55 -2.74 1.21
CA ARG A 795 -20.69 -1.90 0.38
C ARG A 795 -19.29 -1.69 0.97
N GLY A 796 -19.04 -2.18 2.19
CA GLY A 796 -17.75 -2.04 2.89
C GLY A 796 -17.49 -0.62 3.43
N PHE A 797 -18.54 0.15 3.71
CA PHE A 797 -18.45 1.52 4.24
C PHE A 797 -18.46 1.52 5.78
N ASP A 798 -17.58 2.33 6.36
CA ASP A 798 -17.43 2.54 7.80
C ASP A 798 -17.10 4.01 8.07
N PHE A 799 -18.15 4.83 8.18
CA PHE A 799 -18.02 6.26 8.43
C PHE A 799 -17.61 6.61 9.86
N SER A 800 -17.54 5.64 10.78
CA SER A 800 -17.03 5.88 12.14
C SER A 800 -15.57 6.34 12.14
N ARG A 801 -14.87 6.16 11.01
CA ARG A 801 -13.48 6.57 10.75
C ARG A 801 -13.35 7.93 10.02
N ASP A 802 -14.44 8.64 9.72
CA ASP A 802 -14.38 9.99 9.14
C ASP A 802 -13.96 11.00 10.22
N TYR A 803 -12.65 11.24 10.35
CA TYR A 803 -12.13 12.13 11.37
C TYR A 803 -12.52 13.60 11.19
N VAL A 804 -12.99 14.00 10.00
CA VAL A 804 -13.55 15.35 9.81
C VAL A 804 -14.92 15.43 10.46
N VAL A 805 -15.77 14.41 10.30
CA VAL A 805 -17.08 14.33 10.97
C VAL A 805 -16.90 14.16 12.49
N LEU A 806 -15.90 13.39 12.95
CA LEU A 806 -15.56 13.30 14.38
C LEU A 806 -15.16 14.65 14.97
N ASN A 807 -14.30 15.41 14.29
CA ASN A 807 -13.94 16.77 14.71
C ASN A 807 -15.17 17.67 14.77
N GLN A 808 -16.05 17.64 13.76
CA GLN A 808 -17.29 18.42 13.75
C GLN A 808 -18.21 18.06 14.93
N LEU A 809 -18.35 16.78 15.26
CA LEU A 809 -19.12 16.35 16.43
C LEU A 809 -18.48 16.82 17.74
N GLY A 810 -17.15 16.73 17.85
CA GLY A 810 -16.39 17.25 18.99
C GLY A 810 -16.61 18.75 19.19
N GLU A 811 -16.59 19.54 18.12
CA GLU A 811 -16.85 20.99 18.15
C GLU A 811 -18.28 21.29 18.59
N VAL A 812 -19.28 20.58 18.05
CA VAL A 812 -20.69 20.73 18.46
C VAL A 812 -20.86 20.42 19.96
N LEU A 813 -20.29 19.32 20.44
CA LEU A 813 -20.35 18.94 21.86
C LEU A 813 -19.67 19.99 22.76
N PHE A 814 -18.56 20.54 22.30
CA PHE A 814 -17.84 21.58 23.03
C PHE A 814 -18.66 22.88 23.11
N ASP A 815 -19.27 23.31 22.01
CA ASP A 815 -20.16 24.46 21.98
C ASP A 815 -21.38 24.25 22.90
N ARG A 816 -21.95 23.03 22.94
CA ARG A 816 -23.03 22.69 23.90
C ARG A 816 -22.57 22.87 25.33
N ALA A 817 -21.38 22.38 25.67
CA ALA A 817 -20.83 22.51 27.03
C ALA A 817 -20.67 23.98 27.45
N ARG A 818 -20.32 24.88 26.51
CA ARG A 818 -20.17 26.32 26.75
C ARG A 818 -21.50 27.06 26.94
N LEU A 819 -22.62 26.47 26.52
CA LEU A 819 -23.96 27.00 26.79
C LEU A 819 -24.47 26.64 28.20
N CYS A 820 -23.96 25.56 28.81
CA CYS A 820 -24.28 25.19 30.19
C CYS A 820 -23.59 26.14 31.18
N ARG A 821 -24.33 27.14 31.68
CA ARG A 821 -23.79 28.21 32.54
C ARG A 821 -24.35 28.19 33.96
N ALA A 822 -25.48 27.54 34.19
CA ALA A 822 -26.09 27.52 35.52
C ALA A 822 -25.32 26.55 36.44
N PRO A 823 -25.18 26.84 37.75
CA PRO A 823 -24.54 25.92 38.69
C PRO A 823 -25.18 24.52 38.71
N SER A 824 -26.47 24.43 38.45
CA SER A 824 -27.21 23.16 38.31
C SER A 824 -26.77 22.31 37.12
N GLU A 825 -26.17 22.92 36.09
CA GLU A 825 -25.75 22.26 34.84
C GLU A 825 -24.29 21.78 34.89
N THR A 826 -23.57 22.00 36.00
CA THR A 826 -22.14 21.68 36.12
C THR A 826 -21.82 20.23 35.71
N LYS A 827 -22.65 19.27 36.12
CA LYS A 827 -22.47 17.85 35.76
C LYS A 827 -22.69 17.59 34.27
N GLU A 828 -23.66 18.25 33.67
CA GLU A 828 -23.95 18.11 32.23
C GLU A 828 -22.85 18.77 31.39
N ARG A 829 -22.37 19.94 31.82
CA ARG A 829 -21.20 20.60 31.22
C ARG A 829 -19.99 19.67 31.23
N GLU A 830 -19.65 19.09 32.37
CA GLU A 830 -18.51 18.17 32.47
C GLU A 830 -18.70 16.93 31.58
N ARG A 831 -19.91 16.35 31.53
CA ARG A 831 -20.24 15.23 30.65
C ARG A 831 -20.00 15.57 29.18
N LEU A 832 -20.44 16.76 28.74
CA LEU A 832 -20.27 17.23 27.36
C LEU A 832 -18.80 17.51 27.02
N LEU A 833 -18.04 18.13 27.93
CA LEU A 833 -16.60 18.36 27.76
C LEU A 833 -15.84 17.04 27.58
N ARG A 834 -16.14 16.02 28.41
CA ARG A 834 -15.54 14.69 28.29
C ARG A 834 -15.93 14.01 26.99
N ALA A 835 -17.20 14.05 26.60
CA ALA A 835 -17.66 13.50 25.32
C ALA A 835 -17.01 14.19 24.11
N ALA A 836 -16.80 15.51 24.17
CA ALA A 836 -16.07 16.24 23.14
C ALA A 836 -14.59 15.80 23.07
N ALA A 837 -13.94 15.66 24.23
CA ALA A 837 -12.57 15.17 24.32
C ALA A 837 -12.43 13.76 23.73
N ASP A 838 -13.38 12.86 24.00
CA ASP A 838 -13.39 11.50 23.43
C ASP A 838 -13.42 11.52 21.89
N MET A 839 -14.20 12.43 21.28
CA MET A 839 -14.26 12.55 19.82
C MET A 839 -12.92 13.05 19.24
N PHE A 840 -12.32 14.07 19.82
CA PHE A 840 -11.01 14.56 19.36
C PHE A 840 -9.89 13.55 19.62
N GLN A 841 -9.95 12.79 20.71
CA GLN A 841 -9.01 11.70 20.96
C GLN A 841 -9.19 10.58 19.93
N HIS A 842 -10.43 10.27 19.53
CA HIS A 842 -10.68 9.33 18.44
C HIS A 842 -10.10 9.84 17.10
N THR A 843 -10.25 11.13 16.79
CA THR A 843 -9.55 11.74 15.66
C THR A 843 -8.03 11.53 15.76
N LEU A 844 -7.42 11.75 16.94
CA LEU A 844 -5.97 11.55 17.11
C LEU A 844 -5.51 10.08 17.00
N HIS A 845 -6.40 9.10 17.21
CA HIS A 845 -6.09 7.70 16.91
C HIS A 845 -6.05 7.44 15.39
N LEU A 846 -6.91 8.12 14.62
CA LEU A 846 -6.99 7.97 13.16
C LEU A 846 -5.97 8.86 12.42
N ASP A 847 -5.65 10.03 12.97
CA ASP A 847 -4.65 10.98 12.49
C ASP A 847 -3.99 11.69 13.67
N SER A 848 -2.87 11.14 14.14
CA SER A 848 -2.15 11.66 15.32
C SER A 848 -1.57 13.07 15.13
N GLU A 849 -1.55 13.57 13.90
CA GLU A 849 -0.99 14.86 13.50
C GLU A 849 -2.10 15.91 13.25
N ASN A 850 -3.35 15.62 13.65
CA ASN A 850 -4.51 16.45 13.36
C ASN A 850 -4.52 17.78 14.15
N VAL A 851 -4.28 18.89 13.45
CA VAL A 851 -4.16 20.24 14.04
C VAL A 851 -5.43 20.68 14.79
N VAL A 852 -6.61 20.33 14.27
CA VAL A 852 -7.92 20.72 14.82
C VAL A 852 -8.18 20.01 16.15
N ALA A 853 -7.92 18.71 16.21
CA ALA A 853 -8.10 17.93 17.44
C ALA A 853 -7.14 18.40 18.54
N HIS A 854 -5.84 18.61 18.23
CA HIS A 854 -4.88 19.14 19.20
C HIS A 854 -5.28 20.54 19.71
N HIS A 855 -5.78 21.41 18.84
CA HIS A 855 -6.27 22.73 19.26
C HIS A 855 -7.43 22.63 20.26
N ASN A 856 -8.46 21.86 19.91
CA ASN A 856 -9.66 21.75 20.72
C ASN A 856 -9.41 20.99 22.03
N LEU A 857 -8.60 19.93 22.03
CA LEU A 857 -8.21 19.22 23.25
C LEU A 857 -7.45 20.13 24.21
N SER A 858 -6.58 21.02 23.70
CA SER A 858 -5.91 22.01 24.55
C SER A 858 -6.93 22.88 25.31
N GLN A 859 -7.93 23.41 24.61
CA GLN A 859 -8.97 24.24 25.20
C GLN A 859 -9.87 23.46 26.17
N LEU A 860 -10.27 22.23 25.80
CA LEU A 860 -11.11 21.36 26.61
C LEU A 860 -10.45 20.98 27.94
N HIS A 861 -9.19 20.53 27.90
CA HIS A 861 -8.46 20.17 29.11
C HIS A 861 -8.25 21.39 30.01
N LYS A 862 -8.06 22.60 29.44
CA LYS A 862 -8.03 23.85 30.21
C LYS A 862 -9.35 24.11 30.94
N GLU A 863 -10.49 23.89 30.26
CA GLU A 863 -11.82 24.02 30.85
C GLU A 863 -12.16 22.93 31.89
N LEU A 864 -11.49 21.78 31.83
CA LEU A 864 -11.58 20.68 32.80
C LEU A 864 -10.60 20.81 33.99
N GLY A 865 -9.72 21.82 33.97
CA GLY A 865 -8.72 22.05 35.02
C GLY A 865 -7.47 21.17 34.93
N ASP A 866 -7.25 20.52 33.78
CA ASP A 866 -6.06 19.71 33.49
C ASP A 866 -5.06 20.52 32.66
N ASP A 867 -4.35 21.41 33.34
CA ASP A 867 -3.40 22.35 32.73
C ASP A 867 -2.20 21.65 32.05
N GLU A 868 -1.82 20.47 32.53
CA GLU A 868 -0.70 19.69 31.99
C GLU A 868 -1.06 19.14 30.60
N SER A 869 -2.18 18.43 30.49
CA SER A 869 -2.66 17.93 29.19
C SER A 869 -2.96 19.09 28.23
N ALA A 870 -3.56 20.17 28.73
CA ALA A 870 -3.86 21.35 27.93
C ALA A 870 -2.59 21.93 27.25
N LEU A 871 -1.50 22.03 28.01
CA LEU A 871 -0.21 22.50 27.50
C LEU A 871 0.41 21.51 26.52
N ALA A 872 0.34 20.20 26.78
CA ALA A 872 0.85 19.17 25.87
C ALA A 872 0.15 19.22 24.50
N TYR A 873 -1.18 19.31 24.48
CA TYR A 873 -1.95 19.46 23.24
C TYR A 873 -1.67 20.80 22.54
N TRP A 874 -1.48 21.89 23.29
CA TRP A 874 -1.06 23.18 22.72
C TRP A 874 0.29 23.09 22.00
N HIS A 875 1.27 22.41 22.60
CA HIS A 875 2.57 22.20 21.96
C HIS A 875 2.44 21.39 20.65
N ASN A 876 1.64 20.34 20.64
CA ASN A 876 1.38 19.58 19.42
C ASN A 876 0.63 20.39 18.36
N HIS A 877 -0.34 21.21 18.78
CA HIS A 877 -1.02 22.16 17.87
C HIS A 877 0.00 23.10 17.21
N LEU A 878 0.89 23.73 17.98
CA LEU A 878 1.93 24.61 17.44
C LEU A 878 2.94 23.87 16.55
N ARG A 879 3.26 22.61 16.88
CA ARG A 879 4.12 21.77 16.06
C ARG A 879 3.53 21.55 14.66
N TYR A 880 2.28 21.12 14.58
CA TYR A 880 1.64 20.73 13.32
C TYR A 880 0.99 21.90 12.55
N LYS A 881 0.62 23.00 13.24
CA LYS A 881 0.03 24.17 12.59
C LYS A 881 1.04 24.83 11.64
N PRO A 882 0.66 25.14 10.39
CA PRO A 882 1.48 25.95 9.50
C PRO A 882 1.80 27.35 10.07
N ASP A 883 2.98 27.88 9.74
CA ASP A 883 3.35 29.27 10.01
C ASP A 883 2.87 30.16 8.86
N ASP A 884 1.76 30.85 9.09
CA ASP A 884 1.11 31.65 8.05
C ASP A 884 1.94 32.88 7.65
N SER A 885 2.78 33.41 8.55
CA SER A 885 3.62 34.58 8.28
C SER A 885 4.78 34.21 7.36
N ALA A 886 5.54 33.18 7.73
CA ALA A 886 6.66 32.70 6.92
C ALA A 886 6.19 32.20 5.54
N ARG A 887 5.02 31.54 5.47
CA ARG A 887 4.40 31.15 4.20
C ARG A 887 4.08 32.35 3.31
N GLY A 888 3.51 33.42 3.88
CA GLY A 888 3.18 34.64 3.14
C GLY A 888 4.41 35.30 2.51
N GLU A 889 5.54 35.31 3.20
CA GLU A 889 6.80 35.86 2.68
C GLU A 889 7.36 35.05 1.51
N ALA A 890 7.41 33.72 1.65
CA ALA A 890 7.90 32.84 0.58
C ALA A 890 6.99 32.89 -0.66
N ILE A 891 5.67 32.89 -0.46
CA ILE A 891 4.69 33.03 -1.56
C ILE A 891 4.88 34.37 -2.28
N ARG A 892 5.04 35.48 -1.56
CA ARG A 892 5.30 36.79 -2.17
C ARG A 892 6.55 36.76 -3.04
N ALA A 893 7.67 36.25 -2.49
CA ALA A 893 8.93 36.14 -3.23
C ALA A 893 8.79 35.24 -4.48
N ALA A 894 8.05 34.13 -4.38
CA ALA A 894 7.79 33.24 -5.50
C ALA A 894 6.95 33.92 -6.60
N ARG A 895 5.93 34.69 -6.22
CA ARG A 895 5.07 35.43 -7.17
C ARG A 895 5.86 36.45 -7.98
N GLU A 896 6.85 37.10 -7.36
CA GLU A 896 7.75 38.05 -8.04
C GLU A 896 8.70 37.34 -9.03
N LYS A 897 9.17 36.13 -8.69
CA LYS A 897 10.14 35.37 -9.49
C LYS A 897 9.53 34.59 -10.66
N TYR A 898 8.29 34.10 -10.51
CA TYR A 898 7.67 33.17 -11.45
C TYR A 898 6.32 33.73 -11.96
N PRO A 899 6.33 34.60 -12.99
CA PRO A 899 5.10 35.23 -13.49
C PRO A 899 4.02 34.25 -13.94
N ALA A 900 4.40 33.17 -14.62
CA ALA A 900 3.45 32.16 -15.10
C ALA A 900 2.84 31.36 -13.93
N ALA A 901 3.64 31.00 -12.93
CA ALA A 901 3.15 30.31 -11.74
C ALA A 901 2.29 31.26 -10.86
N ASN A 902 2.62 32.55 -10.82
CA ASN A 902 1.80 33.57 -10.17
C ASN A 902 0.42 33.68 -10.85
N HIS A 903 0.39 33.71 -12.19
CA HIS A 903 -0.86 33.70 -12.96
C HIS A 903 -1.70 32.45 -12.65
N ALA A 904 -1.07 31.28 -12.64
CA ALA A 904 -1.72 30.01 -12.30
C ALA A 904 -2.23 29.95 -10.84
N ALA A 905 -1.67 30.75 -9.93
CA ALA A 905 -2.07 30.82 -8.52
C ALA A 905 -3.17 31.87 -8.24
N GLY A 906 -3.75 32.48 -9.27
CA GLY A 906 -4.82 33.47 -9.14
C GLY A 906 -6.15 32.85 -8.71
N ASP A 907 -7.04 33.66 -8.12
CA ASP A 907 -8.37 33.21 -7.67
C ASP A 907 -9.32 32.87 -8.84
N VAL A 908 -9.11 33.52 -9.99
CA VAL A 908 -9.74 33.21 -11.28
C VAL A 908 -8.66 33.26 -12.33
N VAL A 909 -8.41 32.14 -13.01
CA VAL A 909 -7.34 32.04 -14.01
C VAL A 909 -7.95 31.85 -15.39
N ILE A 910 -7.66 32.80 -16.28
CA ILE A 910 -7.99 32.71 -17.71
C ILE A 910 -6.69 32.55 -18.49
N TYR A 911 -6.58 31.48 -19.25
CA TYR A 911 -5.42 31.17 -20.08
C TYR A 911 -5.65 31.73 -21.49
N ASP A 912 -4.95 32.81 -21.83
CA ASP A 912 -5.00 33.41 -23.17
C ASP A 912 -4.25 32.54 -24.20
N LEU A 913 -5.00 31.94 -25.12
CA LEU A 913 -4.45 31.10 -26.19
C LEU A 913 -3.70 31.89 -27.26
N GLN A 914 -3.77 33.22 -27.18
CA GLN A 914 -3.22 34.16 -28.14
C GLN A 914 -2.17 35.10 -27.51
N ARG A 915 -1.69 34.74 -26.31
CA ARG A 915 -0.70 35.49 -25.54
C ARG A 915 0.51 35.86 -26.41
N PRO A 916 1.02 37.10 -26.34
CA PRO A 916 2.27 37.49 -26.99
C PRO A 916 3.45 36.60 -26.54
N GLY A 917 4.23 36.11 -27.51
CA GLY A 917 5.32 35.14 -27.25
C GLY A 917 4.82 33.76 -26.79
N GLY A 918 3.55 33.44 -27.05
CA GLY A 918 2.98 32.10 -26.87
C GLY A 918 3.30 31.17 -28.05
N PRO A 919 3.12 29.85 -27.89
CA PRO A 919 3.42 28.90 -28.95
C PRO A 919 2.58 29.11 -30.22
N GLY A 920 3.17 28.89 -31.40
CA GLY A 920 2.44 29.04 -32.67
C GLY A 920 2.16 30.48 -33.08
N ARG A 921 2.78 31.47 -32.41
CA ARG A 921 2.85 32.85 -32.87
C ARG A 921 4.30 33.18 -33.19
N ASP A 922 4.57 33.49 -34.46
CA ASP A 922 5.86 34.07 -34.83
C ASP A 922 6.03 35.38 -34.06
N THR A 923 7.21 35.57 -33.47
CA THR A 923 7.60 36.85 -32.89
C THR A 923 7.65 37.86 -34.02
N GLU A 924 6.67 38.77 -34.10
CA GLU A 924 6.84 40.02 -34.87
C GLU A 924 8.01 40.84 -34.32
#